data_AF-A0A178X7K7-F1
#
_entry.id   AF-A0A178X7K7-F1
#
_cell.length_a   1.000
_cell.length_b   1.000
_cell.length_c   1.000
_cell.angle_alpha   90.00
_cell.angle_beta   90.00
_cell.angle_gamma   90.00
#
_symmetry.space_group_name_H-M   'P 1'
#
loop_
_entity.id
_entity.type
_entity.pdbx_description
1 polymer ?
#
loop_
_entity_poly.entity_id
_entity_poly.type
_entity_poly.pdbx_seq_one_letter_code
_entity_poly.pdbx_strand_id
1 'polypeptide(L)'
;MARRSTLSALFAGTALGCALLTPVTATAATGDYESEDATLSAAKIATNHSGYSGKGFVDFGNLVGSYADYSVNAAQAGTHTLTFRYANGTADDRPMKLVVDGGDKGTVSFPGTGSWTTWKTVTATVQLTAGINHVRTVSASANGGPNTDKLTDSFSAPSDTEPPTPPKNFQASNIRPTAADFRWDAATDNVGVTRYEINRGGNTLKVVDGKTTSATVDQLTPNTSYDISVIAYDAAGNPSQPSNVVGVKTPPSDDKTPPSVPGSLKATGSTSDSISLSWKPSTDDSGSIAGYDVYQGGTVVSTTSQTSATVTDLKPNTSYTFTVKARDPNGNASAASNSVTAKTASDSGTGGGIPSYDKDIAKVDLGWAVGFLPNGNALATERDRFELLQITPDGKKKTLGKIPGVVTTNGEGGLLGLAISPRWNTDHAVYLYHTSSSDNRIVKVTYDGTTLSKTTTPVLTGMSKNQYHNGGRIAFGPDGKLYATVGDAKVKANAQNKSSLNGKILRLNPDGSAPSDNPFYATGGNARYVWSYGHRNPQGLAWDSHGRLWSSEFGESSQDELNLIQKGGNYGWSACEGTIGDCKGTIAPKKTWPTSQAGPSGIEIVNDWIYVAAVTGKQLFATQIKGDSIGTVSAVFSGRWGRLRSVTKTPDGHLWVTSTNNDKLGGTPDTIDNVVVQLKFPGAALAG
;
A
#
# COMPACT_ATOMS: atom_id res chain seq x y z
N MET A 1 -17.12 66.39 32.76
CA MET A 1 -18.42 65.73 32.53
C MET A 1 -18.72 65.74 31.03
N ALA A 2 -19.51 64.77 30.57
CA ALA A 2 -19.90 64.49 29.18
C ALA A 2 -18.90 63.65 28.36
N ARG A 3 -19.19 62.35 28.35
CA ARG A 3 -18.67 61.31 27.47
C ARG A 3 -19.02 61.62 26.00
N ARG A 4 -18.09 61.39 25.08
CA ARG A 4 -18.39 61.14 23.66
C ARG A 4 -17.80 59.78 23.27
N SER A 5 -18.71 58.86 23.01
CA SER A 5 -18.52 57.51 22.50
C SER A 5 -18.35 57.53 20.99
N THR A 6 -17.20 57.10 20.50
CA THR A 6 -16.98 56.72 19.10
C THR A 6 -17.19 55.22 18.94
N LEU A 7 -18.20 54.85 18.15
CA LEU A 7 -18.40 53.49 17.63
C LEU A 7 -17.28 53.18 16.63
N SER A 8 -16.49 52.15 16.91
CA SER A 8 -15.66 51.46 15.91
C SER A 8 -16.22 50.05 15.74
N ALA A 9 -16.71 49.75 14.53
CA ALA A 9 -17.22 48.46 14.16
C ALA A 9 -16.08 47.42 14.10
N LEU A 10 -16.26 46.30 14.79
CA LEU A 10 -15.42 45.11 14.69
C LEU A 10 -15.83 44.34 13.42
N PHE A 11 -14.97 44.26 12.42
CA PHE A 11 -15.07 43.25 11.37
C PHE A 11 -14.39 41.96 11.87
N ALA A 12 -15.19 40.97 12.27
CA ALA A 12 -14.72 39.61 12.44
C ALA A 12 -14.78 38.90 11.08
N GLY A 13 -13.64 38.75 10.42
CA GLY A 13 -13.50 37.91 9.23
C GLY A 13 -13.47 36.44 9.64
N THR A 14 -14.59 35.73 9.48
CA THR A 14 -14.67 34.27 9.56
C THR A 14 -13.93 33.65 8.38
N ALA A 15 -12.84 32.93 8.63
CA ALA A 15 -12.22 32.03 7.68
C ALA A 15 -13.18 30.83 7.45
N LEU A 16 -13.78 30.73 6.26
CA LEU A 16 -14.46 29.52 5.82
C LEU A 16 -13.40 28.44 5.56
N GLY A 17 -13.25 27.51 6.50
CA GLY A 17 -12.60 26.24 6.27
C GLY A 17 -13.42 25.43 5.27
N CYS A 18 -12.88 25.23 4.07
CA CYS A 18 -13.45 24.35 3.06
C CYS A 18 -13.22 22.90 3.52
N ALA A 19 -14.22 22.33 4.21
CA ALA A 19 -14.21 20.92 4.58
C ALA A 19 -14.37 20.08 3.30
N LEU A 20 -13.32 19.35 2.94
CA LEU A 20 -13.40 18.29 1.94
C LEU A 20 -14.32 17.19 2.48
N LEU A 21 -15.53 17.10 1.91
CA LEU A 21 -16.45 16.00 2.16
C LEU A 21 -15.86 14.72 1.56
N THR A 22 -15.44 13.81 2.41
CA THR A 22 -15.26 12.40 2.03
C THR A 22 -16.63 11.81 1.69
N PRO A 23 -16.77 10.94 0.67
CA PRO A 23 -18.00 10.20 0.47
C PRO A 23 -18.16 9.25 1.66
N VAL A 24 -19.00 9.66 2.60
CA VAL A 24 -19.51 8.81 3.66
C VAL A 24 -20.57 7.95 2.97
N THR A 25 -20.34 6.64 2.86
CA THR A 25 -21.47 5.71 2.75
C THR A 25 -22.30 5.93 4.00
N ALA A 26 -23.40 6.66 3.88
CA ALA A 26 -24.28 6.96 4.99
C ALA A 26 -24.92 5.65 5.46
N THR A 27 -24.37 5.03 6.51
CA THR A 27 -25.10 4.07 7.31
C THR A 27 -26.23 4.82 8.01
N ALA A 28 -27.46 4.60 7.55
CA ALA A 28 -28.66 5.19 8.14
C ALA A 28 -28.87 4.69 9.57
N ALA A 29 -29.47 5.55 10.40
CA ALA A 29 -29.73 5.26 11.82
C ALA A 29 -30.66 4.05 12.01
N THR A 30 -30.31 3.15 12.93
CA THR A 30 -31.14 2.04 13.38
C THR A 30 -32.19 2.53 14.38
N GLY A 31 -33.47 2.22 14.16
CA GLY A 31 -34.55 2.51 15.11
C GLY A 31 -34.95 1.26 15.87
N ASP A 32 -34.76 1.24 17.19
CA ASP A 32 -35.21 0.17 18.09
C ASP A 32 -36.56 0.53 18.72
N TYR A 33 -37.51 -0.42 18.67
CA TYR A 33 -38.87 -0.28 19.21
C TYR A 33 -39.19 -1.48 20.11
N GLU A 34 -39.25 -1.25 21.43
CA GLU A 34 -39.61 -2.30 22.39
C GLU A 34 -41.08 -2.71 22.17
N SER A 35 -41.36 -4.01 22.17
CA SER A 35 -42.70 -4.55 21.85
C SER A 35 -43.74 -4.14 22.89
N GLU A 36 -43.36 -3.98 24.16
CA GLU A 36 -44.25 -3.54 25.23
C GLU A 36 -44.73 -2.09 25.10
N ASP A 37 -44.09 -1.29 24.24
CA ASP A 37 -44.51 0.09 23.94
C ASP A 37 -45.45 0.16 22.71
N ALA A 38 -45.70 -0.97 22.04
CA ALA A 38 -46.62 -1.05 20.90
C ALA A 38 -48.09 -0.95 21.33
N THR A 39 -48.96 -0.56 20.41
CA THR A 39 -50.42 -0.61 20.64
C THR A 39 -50.90 -2.06 20.51
N LEU A 40 -51.49 -2.61 21.57
CA LEU A 40 -51.87 -4.02 21.65
C LEU A 40 -53.40 -4.22 21.56
N SER A 41 -53.81 -5.35 21.00
CA SER A 41 -55.21 -5.82 21.06
C SER A 41 -55.26 -7.32 21.27
N ALA A 42 -55.99 -7.74 22.31
CA ALA A 42 -56.07 -9.14 22.75
C ALA A 42 -54.69 -9.81 22.97
N ALA A 43 -53.64 -9.00 23.13
CA ALA A 43 -52.30 -9.35 23.56
C ALA A 43 -52.00 -8.58 24.86
N LYS A 44 -51.02 -9.06 25.65
CA LYS A 44 -50.68 -8.46 26.94
C LYS A 44 -49.16 -8.38 27.12
N ILE A 45 -48.73 -7.42 27.94
CA ILE A 45 -47.36 -7.33 28.39
C ILE A 45 -47.15 -8.36 29.50
N ALA A 46 -46.06 -9.12 29.43
CA ALA A 46 -45.69 -10.13 30.40
C ALA A 46 -44.21 -10.04 30.79
N THR A 47 -43.87 -10.63 31.93
CA THR A 47 -42.51 -10.59 32.53
C THR A 47 -42.07 -11.93 33.11
N ASN A 48 -42.84 -13.00 32.87
CA ASN A 48 -42.67 -14.32 33.48
C ASN A 48 -41.59 -15.20 32.83
N HIS A 49 -40.84 -14.67 31.84
CA HIS A 49 -39.69 -15.31 31.22
C HIS A 49 -38.51 -14.33 31.18
N SER A 50 -37.28 -14.80 31.31
CA SER A 50 -36.09 -13.94 31.29
C SER A 50 -35.51 -13.74 29.87
N GLY A 51 -34.64 -12.73 29.71
CA GLY A 51 -33.86 -12.51 28.49
C GLY A 51 -34.43 -11.50 27.49
N TYR A 52 -35.57 -10.87 27.80
CA TYR A 52 -36.13 -9.73 27.06
C TYR A 52 -35.36 -8.42 27.37
N SER A 53 -35.42 -7.43 26.46
CA SER A 53 -34.99 -6.04 26.67
C SER A 53 -36.15 -5.18 27.21
N GLY A 54 -35.85 -3.98 27.70
CA GLY A 54 -36.88 -3.10 28.23
C GLY A 54 -37.53 -3.60 29.54
N LYS A 55 -38.85 -3.39 29.65
CA LYS A 55 -39.67 -3.63 30.86
C LYS A 55 -40.50 -4.91 30.78
N GLY A 56 -40.62 -5.52 29.60
CA GLY A 56 -41.40 -6.74 29.41
C GLY A 56 -41.28 -7.28 27.99
N PHE A 57 -42.18 -8.18 27.63
CA PHE A 57 -42.38 -8.63 26.26
C PHE A 57 -43.88 -8.77 26.00
N VAL A 58 -44.29 -8.89 24.73
CA VAL A 58 -45.69 -9.09 24.35
C VAL A 58 -46.01 -10.57 24.19
N ASP A 59 -47.00 -11.03 24.95
CA ASP A 59 -47.66 -12.33 24.84
C ASP A 59 -48.98 -12.16 24.06
N PHE A 60 -49.06 -12.80 22.90
CA PHE A 60 -50.21 -12.72 21.99
C PHE A 60 -51.38 -13.64 22.39
N GLY A 61 -51.25 -14.39 23.49
CA GLY A 61 -52.20 -15.42 23.90
C GLY A 61 -52.29 -16.56 22.88
N ASN A 62 -53.23 -17.48 23.08
CA ASN A 62 -53.56 -18.53 22.10
C ASN A 62 -54.87 -18.14 21.39
N LEU A 63 -54.81 -17.09 20.56
CA LEU A 63 -55.98 -16.53 19.87
C LEU A 63 -55.60 -16.05 18.46
N VAL A 64 -56.48 -16.28 17.49
CA VAL A 64 -56.38 -15.70 16.14
C VAL A 64 -56.73 -14.21 16.20
N GLY A 65 -55.92 -13.36 15.56
CA GLY A 65 -56.22 -11.95 15.39
C GLY A 65 -55.73 -11.02 16.52
N SER A 66 -55.03 -11.54 17.52
CA SER A 66 -54.30 -10.68 18.48
C SER A 66 -53.16 -9.96 17.76
N TYR A 67 -52.88 -8.71 18.12
CA TYR A 67 -51.89 -7.90 17.40
C TYR A 67 -51.08 -6.97 18.29
N ALA A 68 -49.91 -6.60 17.75
CA ALA A 68 -49.07 -5.50 18.19
C ALA A 68 -48.83 -4.55 17.00
N ASP A 69 -49.05 -3.25 17.22
CA ASP A 69 -48.92 -2.18 16.22
C ASP A 69 -47.86 -1.17 16.67
N TYR A 70 -46.74 -1.16 15.92
CA TYR A 70 -45.55 -0.35 16.17
C TYR A 70 -45.63 0.94 15.35
N SER A 71 -45.38 2.08 15.99
CA SER A 71 -45.20 3.37 15.31
C SER A 71 -43.75 3.56 14.90
N VAL A 72 -43.38 3.08 13.71
CA VAL A 72 -42.01 3.11 13.18
C VAL A 72 -41.75 4.42 12.44
N ASN A 73 -40.87 5.27 12.97
CA ASN A 73 -40.49 6.52 12.34
C ASN A 73 -39.32 6.32 11.36
N ALA A 74 -39.63 6.16 10.08
CA ALA A 74 -38.64 6.01 9.02
C ALA A 74 -38.11 7.39 8.59
N ALA A 75 -36.81 7.63 8.77
CA ALA A 75 -36.20 8.91 8.40
C ALA A 75 -36.27 9.22 6.89
N GLN A 76 -36.35 8.18 6.05
CA GLN A 76 -36.44 8.25 4.60
C GLN A 76 -37.44 7.21 4.09
N ALA A 77 -38.03 7.43 2.92
CA ALA A 77 -38.87 6.44 2.27
C ALA A 77 -38.02 5.39 1.54
N GLY A 78 -38.48 4.14 1.49
CA GLY A 78 -37.88 3.10 0.65
C GLY A 78 -37.96 1.71 1.27
N THR A 79 -36.99 0.87 0.91
CA THR A 79 -36.92 -0.52 1.38
C THR A 79 -36.28 -0.58 2.75
N HIS A 80 -37.04 -1.04 3.74
CA HIS A 80 -36.58 -1.24 5.11
C HIS A 80 -36.54 -2.72 5.47
N THR A 81 -35.53 -3.12 6.23
CA THR A 81 -35.45 -4.46 6.82
C THR A 81 -35.84 -4.39 8.28
N LEU A 82 -36.99 -4.97 8.58
CA LEU A 82 -37.55 -5.11 9.92
C LEU A 82 -37.02 -6.39 10.56
N THR A 83 -36.40 -6.29 11.73
CA THR A 83 -35.90 -7.42 12.50
C THR A 83 -36.73 -7.59 13.75
N PHE A 84 -37.46 -8.70 13.86
CA PHE A 84 -38.29 -9.04 15.01
C PHE A 84 -37.51 -9.96 15.95
N ARG A 85 -37.28 -9.54 17.19
CA ARG A 85 -36.75 -10.38 18.26
C ARG A 85 -37.91 -11.08 18.98
N TYR A 86 -37.86 -12.42 19.05
CA TYR A 86 -38.98 -13.24 19.53
C TYR A 86 -38.51 -14.51 20.26
N ALA A 87 -39.41 -15.08 21.07
CA ALA A 87 -39.27 -16.40 21.67
C ALA A 87 -40.53 -17.23 21.38
N ASN A 88 -40.34 -18.48 20.96
CA ASN A 88 -41.41 -19.45 20.74
C ASN A 88 -41.02 -20.77 21.40
N GLY A 89 -41.51 -21.02 22.61
CA GLY A 89 -41.14 -22.21 23.39
C GLY A 89 -41.76 -23.52 22.87
N THR A 90 -42.65 -23.48 21.87
CA THR A 90 -43.21 -24.68 21.25
C THR A 90 -42.35 -25.18 20.08
N ALA A 91 -42.61 -26.41 19.61
CA ALA A 91 -41.99 -26.92 18.40
C ALA A 91 -42.65 -26.36 17.12
N ASP A 92 -43.96 -26.10 17.19
CA ASP A 92 -44.75 -25.60 16.06
C ASP A 92 -44.47 -24.13 15.75
N ASP A 93 -44.53 -23.80 14.47
CA ASP A 93 -44.46 -22.41 13.97
C ASP A 93 -45.66 -21.58 14.45
N ARG A 94 -45.41 -20.32 14.77
CA ARG A 94 -46.43 -19.33 15.19
C ARG A 94 -46.48 -18.15 14.21
N PRO A 95 -46.97 -18.35 12.98
CA PRO A 95 -46.92 -17.34 11.94
C PRO A 95 -47.77 -16.11 12.27
N MET A 96 -47.29 -14.94 11.86
CA MET A 96 -48.03 -13.68 11.99
C MET A 96 -48.15 -12.97 10.64
N LYS A 97 -49.33 -12.44 10.35
CA LYS A 97 -49.56 -11.55 9.23
C LYS A 97 -48.90 -10.19 9.49
N LEU A 98 -48.11 -9.69 8.55
CA LEU A 98 -47.48 -8.38 8.59
C LEU A 98 -48.30 -7.38 7.78
N VAL A 99 -48.69 -6.28 8.41
CA VAL A 99 -49.47 -5.20 7.79
C VAL A 99 -48.71 -3.89 8.00
N VAL A 100 -48.55 -3.08 6.96
CA VAL A 100 -47.93 -1.76 7.03
C VAL A 100 -48.90 -0.72 6.49
N ASP A 101 -49.26 0.26 7.33
CA ASP A 101 -50.23 1.34 7.01
C ASP A 101 -51.54 0.81 6.44
N GLY A 102 -52.02 -0.31 7.00
CA GLY A 102 -53.23 -1.02 6.56
C GLY A 102 -53.05 -1.93 5.35
N GLY A 103 -51.89 -1.90 4.67
CA GLY A 103 -51.58 -2.78 3.54
C GLY A 103 -50.96 -4.11 3.95
N ASP A 104 -51.50 -5.22 3.43
CA ASP A 104 -50.99 -6.57 3.65
C ASP A 104 -49.60 -6.78 3.02
N LYS A 105 -48.62 -7.28 3.78
CA LYS A 105 -47.25 -7.58 3.34
C LYS A 105 -46.92 -9.07 3.42
N GLY A 106 -47.91 -9.92 3.64
CA GLY A 106 -47.76 -11.37 3.75
C GLY A 106 -47.57 -11.85 5.19
N THR A 107 -47.04 -13.07 5.33
CA THR A 107 -46.92 -13.75 6.62
C THR A 107 -45.45 -13.97 6.97
N VAL A 108 -45.07 -13.62 8.19
CA VAL A 108 -43.75 -13.88 8.77
C VAL A 108 -43.83 -15.15 9.63
N SER A 109 -42.93 -16.09 9.39
CA SER A 109 -42.81 -17.34 10.15
C SER A 109 -41.97 -17.12 11.42
N PHE A 110 -42.39 -17.71 12.53
CA PHE A 110 -41.75 -17.63 13.84
C PHE A 110 -41.58 -19.05 14.41
N PRO A 111 -40.60 -19.82 13.90
CA PRO A 111 -40.40 -21.22 14.30
C PRO A 111 -40.00 -21.37 15.77
N GLY A 112 -40.13 -22.59 16.28
CA GLY A 112 -39.73 -22.93 17.66
C GLY A 112 -38.30 -22.49 18.00
N THR A 113 -38.15 -21.76 19.10
CA THR A 113 -36.85 -21.37 19.66
C THR A 113 -36.34 -22.36 20.71
N GLY A 114 -37.15 -23.34 21.09
CA GLY A 114 -36.82 -24.44 22.01
C GLY A 114 -37.07 -24.13 23.50
N SER A 115 -37.20 -22.86 23.87
CA SER A 115 -37.61 -22.41 25.21
C SER A 115 -38.17 -21.00 25.13
N TRP A 116 -39.12 -20.67 26.00
CA TRP A 116 -39.66 -19.31 26.16
C TRP A 116 -38.65 -18.29 26.71
N THR A 117 -37.46 -18.74 27.13
CA THR A 117 -36.32 -17.89 27.52
C THR A 117 -35.26 -17.77 26.43
N THR A 118 -35.44 -18.45 25.28
CA THR A 118 -34.50 -18.41 24.16
C THR A 118 -35.04 -17.45 23.10
N TRP A 119 -34.37 -16.31 22.95
CA TRP A 119 -34.74 -15.25 22.03
C TRP A 119 -33.93 -15.36 20.72
N LYS A 120 -34.62 -15.35 19.58
CA LYS A 120 -34.04 -15.34 18.23
C LYS A 120 -34.58 -14.14 17.45
N THR A 121 -34.04 -13.92 16.26
CA THR A 121 -34.51 -12.90 15.33
C THR A 121 -35.04 -13.50 14.04
N VAL A 122 -36.06 -12.88 13.47
CA VAL A 122 -36.51 -13.10 12.08
C VAL A 122 -36.62 -11.76 11.38
N THR A 123 -36.35 -11.72 10.08
CA THR A 123 -36.40 -10.49 9.29
C THR A 123 -37.55 -10.51 8.28
N ALA A 124 -38.08 -9.32 7.99
CA ALA A 124 -38.98 -9.09 6.86
C ALA A 124 -38.61 -7.76 6.19
N THR A 125 -38.75 -7.70 4.87
CA THR A 125 -38.49 -6.49 4.09
C THR A 125 -39.79 -5.84 3.69
N VAL A 126 -39.94 -4.54 3.96
CA VAL A 126 -41.15 -3.76 3.65
C VAL A 126 -40.78 -2.43 2.99
N GLN A 127 -41.73 -1.84 2.27
CA GLN A 127 -41.63 -0.44 1.83
C GLN A 127 -42.24 0.45 2.91
N LEU A 128 -41.46 1.40 3.44
CA LEU A 128 -41.93 2.45 4.35
C LEU A 128 -41.90 3.80 3.64
N THR A 129 -42.80 4.69 4.05
CA THR A 129 -42.77 6.10 3.66
C THR A 129 -41.96 6.91 4.67
N ALA A 130 -41.43 8.07 4.28
CA ALA A 130 -40.74 8.94 5.24
C ALA A 130 -41.73 9.47 6.29
N GLY A 131 -41.36 9.37 7.57
CA GLY A 131 -42.21 9.69 8.72
C GLY A 131 -42.69 8.45 9.47
N ILE A 132 -43.76 8.60 10.25
CA ILE A 132 -44.32 7.53 11.07
C ILE A 132 -45.14 6.58 10.19
N ASN A 133 -44.80 5.28 10.24
CA ASN A 133 -45.53 4.19 9.60
C ASN A 133 -46.06 3.24 10.70
N HIS A 134 -47.26 2.71 10.52
CA HIS A 134 -47.87 1.72 11.40
C HIS A 134 -47.52 0.32 10.92
N VAL A 135 -46.56 -0.31 11.59
CA VAL A 135 -46.15 -1.70 11.33
C VAL A 135 -46.88 -2.60 12.31
N ARG A 136 -47.80 -3.45 11.83
CA ARG A 136 -48.61 -4.33 12.67
C ARG A 136 -48.33 -5.79 12.37
N THR A 137 -48.13 -6.58 13.42
CA THR A 137 -48.13 -8.05 13.35
C THR A 137 -49.40 -8.61 13.95
N VAL A 138 -50.10 -9.49 13.22
CA VAL A 138 -51.39 -10.08 13.63
C VAL A 138 -51.25 -11.60 13.67
N SER A 139 -51.62 -12.25 14.78
CA SER A 139 -51.55 -13.71 14.90
C SER A 139 -52.43 -14.40 13.85
N ALA A 140 -51.85 -15.34 13.10
CA ALA A 140 -52.54 -16.01 12.00
C ALA A 140 -53.20 -17.34 12.40
N SER A 141 -53.00 -17.82 13.64
CA SER A 141 -53.44 -19.14 14.08
C SER A 141 -54.09 -19.13 15.47
N ALA A 142 -54.85 -20.18 15.79
CA ALA A 142 -55.47 -20.35 17.11
C ALA A 142 -54.44 -20.55 18.24
N ASN A 143 -53.20 -20.85 17.90
CA ASN A 143 -52.08 -20.92 18.85
C ASN A 143 -51.47 -19.54 19.13
N GLY A 144 -51.98 -18.47 18.50
CA GLY A 144 -51.49 -17.11 18.64
C GLY A 144 -50.12 -16.87 17.99
N GLY A 145 -49.50 -15.73 18.36
CA GLY A 145 -48.15 -15.34 17.96
C GLY A 145 -47.07 -15.85 18.93
N PRO A 146 -45.77 -15.72 18.59
CA PRO A 146 -44.67 -15.92 19.53
C PRO A 146 -44.67 -14.81 20.60
N ASN A 147 -43.87 -14.97 21.65
CA ASN A 147 -43.55 -13.82 22.50
C ASN A 147 -42.63 -12.88 21.72
N THR A 148 -43.00 -11.61 21.55
CA THR A 148 -42.14 -10.62 20.86
C THR A 148 -41.58 -9.63 21.85
N ASP A 149 -40.32 -9.28 21.65
CA ASP A 149 -39.54 -8.44 22.56
C ASP A 149 -39.20 -7.09 21.94
N LYS A 150 -38.66 -7.09 20.72
CA LYS A 150 -38.23 -5.86 20.06
C LYS A 150 -38.38 -5.94 18.55
N LEU A 151 -38.70 -4.81 17.94
CA LEU A 151 -38.61 -4.57 16.50
C LEU A 151 -37.45 -3.60 16.22
N THR A 152 -36.56 -3.96 15.30
CA THR A 152 -35.48 -3.08 14.83
C THR A 152 -35.69 -2.75 13.37
N ASP A 153 -35.73 -1.46 13.03
CA ASP A 153 -35.74 -0.95 11.67
C ASP A 153 -34.32 -0.64 11.18
N SER A 154 -34.01 -1.06 9.96
CA SER A 154 -32.76 -0.78 9.28
C SER A 154 -33.03 -0.38 7.82
N PHE A 155 -32.52 0.78 7.42
CA PHE A 155 -32.67 1.31 6.07
C PHE A 155 -31.36 1.20 5.28
N SER A 156 -31.47 0.74 4.03
CA SER A 156 -30.40 0.87 3.04
C SER A 156 -30.92 1.70 1.88
N ALA A 157 -30.34 2.88 1.65
CA ALA A 157 -30.70 3.70 0.50
C ALA A 157 -30.32 2.98 -0.81
N PRO A 158 -31.12 3.11 -1.88
CA PRO A 158 -30.67 2.75 -3.21
C PRO A 158 -29.51 3.69 -3.61
N SER A 159 -28.37 3.11 -4.01
CA SER A 159 -27.27 3.89 -4.59
C SER A 159 -27.63 4.30 -6.01
N ASP A 160 -27.42 5.57 -6.36
CA ASP A 160 -27.44 5.98 -7.75
C ASP A 160 -26.23 5.40 -8.49
N THR A 161 -26.50 4.68 -9.57
CA THR A 161 -25.50 4.00 -10.39
C THR A 161 -25.44 4.55 -11.81
N GLU A 162 -26.26 5.55 -12.13
CA GLU A 162 -26.26 6.17 -13.46
C GLU A 162 -25.14 7.20 -13.51
N PRO A 163 -24.15 7.06 -14.40
CA PRO A 163 -23.08 8.05 -14.52
C PRO A 163 -23.51 9.27 -15.34
N PRO A 164 -22.92 10.46 -15.10
CA PRO A 164 -23.15 11.62 -15.94
C PRO A 164 -22.84 11.38 -17.42
N THR A 165 -23.51 12.15 -18.28
CA THR A 165 -23.15 12.20 -19.70
C THR A 165 -21.72 12.74 -19.91
N PRO A 166 -20.98 12.32 -20.96
CA PRO A 166 -19.65 12.84 -21.22
C PRO A 166 -19.69 14.34 -21.57
N PRO A 167 -18.80 15.18 -21.01
CA PRO A 167 -18.63 16.55 -21.47
C PRO A 167 -18.29 16.59 -22.96
N LYS A 168 -18.83 17.58 -23.68
CA LYS A 168 -18.66 17.72 -25.14
C LYS A 168 -17.86 18.96 -25.50
N ASN A 169 -17.43 19.04 -26.76
CA ASN A 169 -16.74 20.21 -27.34
C ASN A 169 -15.54 20.69 -26.54
N PHE A 170 -14.79 19.77 -25.91
CA PHE A 170 -13.60 20.10 -25.15
C PHE A 170 -12.53 20.69 -26.07
N GLN A 171 -12.03 21.88 -25.75
CA GLN A 171 -11.14 22.67 -26.59
C GLN A 171 -10.10 23.42 -25.74
N ALA A 172 -8.91 23.62 -26.31
CA ALA A 172 -7.83 24.41 -25.72
C ALA A 172 -7.64 25.76 -26.44
N SER A 173 -7.12 26.74 -25.71
CA SER A 173 -6.77 28.07 -26.21
C SER A 173 -5.66 28.69 -25.36
N ASN A 174 -5.09 29.81 -25.82
CA ASN A 174 -4.11 30.61 -25.05
C ASN A 174 -2.97 29.77 -24.45
N ILE A 175 -2.30 29.03 -25.33
CA ILE A 175 -1.23 28.10 -24.96
C ILE A 175 0.05 28.89 -24.71
N ARG A 176 0.54 28.82 -23.48
CA ARG A 176 1.73 29.48 -22.95
C ARG A 176 2.76 28.41 -22.56
N PRO A 177 4.05 28.77 -22.33
CA PRO A 177 5.07 27.80 -21.95
C PRO A 177 4.66 26.94 -20.74
N THR A 178 3.93 27.52 -19.79
CA THR A 178 3.54 26.86 -18.53
C THR A 178 2.04 26.80 -18.27
N ALA A 179 1.18 27.17 -19.24
CA ALA A 179 -0.26 27.15 -19.02
C ALA A 179 -1.07 27.03 -20.32
N ALA A 180 -2.30 26.54 -20.24
CA ALA A 180 -3.28 26.58 -21.32
C ALA A 180 -4.71 26.73 -20.77
N ASP A 181 -5.58 27.40 -21.52
CA ASP A 181 -6.97 27.62 -21.14
C ASP A 181 -7.87 26.60 -21.84
N PHE A 182 -8.79 25.97 -21.10
CA PHE A 182 -9.69 24.94 -21.60
C PHE A 182 -11.16 25.32 -21.39
N ARG A 183 -12.03 24.88 -22.30
CA ARG A 183 -13.49 25.01 -22.22
C ARG A 183 -14.21 23.76 -22.73
N TRP A 184 -15.41 23.48 -22.22
CA TRP A 184 -16.28 22.38 -22.64
C TRP A 184 -17.76 22.75 -22.49
N ASP A 185 -18.63 21.89 -23.03
CA ASP A 185 -20.07 21.94 -22.76
C ASP A 185 -20.42 21.14 -21.51
N ALA A 186 -21.40 21.62 -20.75
CA ALA A 186 -21.85 20.99 -19.51
C ALA A 186 -22.37 19.56 -19.75
N ALA A 187 -22.01 18.66 -18.84
CA ALA A 187 -22.61 17.34 -18.70
C ALA A 187 -23.94 17.42 -17.93
N THR A 188 -24.84 16.49 -18.22
CA THR A 188 -26.09 16.27 -17.47
C THR A 188 -26.07 14.93 -16.77
N ASP A 189 -26.84 14.83 -15.69
CA ASP A 189 -26.97 13.65 -14.85
C ASP A 189 -28.33 13.65 -14.14
N ASN A 190 -28.83 12.49 -13.72
CA ASN A 190 -30.14 12.33 -13.07
C ASN A 190 -30.17 12.92 -11.63
N VAL A 191 -29.04 12.94 -10.92
CA VAL A 191 -28.88 13.56 -9.59
C VAL A 191 -28.00 14.82 -9.61
N GLY A 192 -27.40 15.11 -10.76
CA GLY A 192 -26.74 16.36 -11.08
C GLY A 192 -25.21 16.27 -10.93
N VAL A 193 -24.52 17.01 -11.81
CA VAL A 193 -23.05 17.05 -11.85
C VAL A 193 -22.52 17.94 -10.73
N THR A 194 -21.60 17.42 -9.94
CA THR A 194 -21.00 18.14 -8.81
C THR A 194 -19.62 18.71 -9.11
N ARG A 195 -18.89 18.15 -10.08
CA ARG A 195 -17.53 18.59 -10.44
C ARG A 195 -17.08 18.09 -11.81
N TYR A 196 -16.10 18.79 -12.38
CA TYR A 196 -15.33 18.34 -13.54
C TYR A 196 -13.85 18.17 -13.19
N GLU A 197 -13.22 17.16 -13.79
CA GLU A 197 -11.77 16.94 -13.73
C GLU A 197 -11.15 17.04 -15.11
N ILE A 198 -10.24 18.00 -15.30
CA ILE A 198 -9.38 18.06 -16.48
C ILE A 198 -8.20 17.13 -16.24
N ASN A 199 -8.02 16.16 -17.14
CA ASN A 199 -7.15 15.01 -16.95
C ASN A 199 -6.20 14.81 -18.14
N ARG A 200 -4.99 14.28 -17.88
CA ARG A 200 -4.05 13.76 -18.89
C ARG A 200 -3.77 12.29 -18.62
N GLY A 201 -4.21 11.39 -19.51
CA GLY A 201 -4.02 9.94 -19.30
C GLY A 201 -4.59 9.45 -17.96
N GLY A 202 -5.63 10.13 -17.45
CA GLY A 202 -6.27 9.93 -16.15
C GLY A 202 -5.51 10.49 -14.93
N ASN A 203 -4.54 11.38 -15.12
CA ASN A 203 -3.97 12.20 -14.03
C ASN A 203 -4.69 13.54 -14.00
N THR A 204 -5.23 13.92 -12.84
CA THR A 204 -5.95 15.18 -12.66
C THR A 204 -5.02 16.36 -12.65
N LEU A 205 -5.20 17.25 -13.63
CA LEU A 205 -4.47 18.51 -13.76
C LEU A 205 -5.22 19.65 -13.08
N LYS A 206 -6.56 19.64 -13.13
CA LYS A 206 -7.41 20.66 -12.51
C LYS A 206 -8.77 20.08 -12.16
N VAL A 207 -9.33 20.52 -11.03
CA VAL A 207 -10.71 20.24 -10.63
C VAL A 207 -11.46 21.56 -10.55
N VAL A 208 -12.68 21.58 -11.06
CA VAL A 208 -13.62 22.69 -10.92
C VAL A 208 -14.99 22.16 -10.50
N ASP A 209 -15.83 23.03 -9.93
CA ASP A 209 -17.19 22.65 -9.56
C ASP A 209 -18.07 22.30 -10.77
N GLY A 210 -19.21 21.65 -10.52
CA GLY A 210 -20.12 21.15 -11.55
C GLY A 210 -20.84 22.24 -12.36
N LYS A 211 -20.69 23.52 -11.99
CA LYS A 211 -21.23 24.67 -12.73
C LYS A 211 -20.19 25.34 -13.62
N THR A 212 -18.91 25.03 -13.42
CA THR A 212 -17.80 25.65 -14.14
C THR A 212 -17.46 24.82 -15.38
N THR A 213 -17.51 25.46 -16.56
CA THR A 213 -17.26 24.81 -17.87
C THR A 213 -16.02 25.33 -18.58
N SER A 214 -15.14 26.01 -17.86
CA SER A 214 -13.83 26.47 -18.36
C SER A 214 -12.82 26.58 -17.23
N ALA A 215 -11.55 26.28 -17.52
CA ALA A 215 -10.47 26.48 -16.56
C ALA A 215 -9.11 26.67 -17.23
N THR A 216 -8.23 27.41 -16.57
CA THR A 216 -6.79 27.42 -16.88
C THR A 216 -6.12 26.25 -16.17
N VAL A 217 -5.37 25.45 -16.94
CA VAL A 217 -4.38 24.52 -16.39
C VAL A 217 -3.04 25.25 -16.42
N ASP A 218 -2.53 25.55 -15.23
CA ASP A 218 -1.21 26.13 -14.98
C ASP A 218 -0.16 25.03 -14.71
N GLN A 219 1.10 25.43 -14.50
CA GLN A 219 2.22 24.52 -14.19
C GLN A 219 2.47 23.43 -15.25
N LEU A 220 2.13 23.71 -16.52
CA LEU A 220 2.57 22.88 -17.63
C LEU A 220 4.09 23.04 -17.82
N THR A 221 4.71 22.02 -18.41
CA THR A 221 6.12 22.01 -18.79
C THR A 221 6.28 22.65 -20.16
N PRO A 222 7.21 23.60 -20.37
CA PRO A 222 7.49 24.16 -21.68
C PRO A 222 7.91 23.10 -22.71
N ASN A 223 7.70 23.41 -24.00
CA ASN A 223 8.03 22.55 -25.14
C ASN A 223 7.51 21.09 -25.03
N THR A 224 6.38 20.88 -24.36
CA THR A 224 5.85 19.55 -24.06
C THR A 224 4.47 19.36 -24.69
N SER A 225 4.27 18.18 -25.29
CA SER A 225 2.97 17.78 -25.83
C SER A 225 2.11 17.09 -24.77
N TYR A 226 0.84 17.46 -24.73
CA TYR A 226 -0.18 17.01 -23.81
C TYR A 226 -1.39 16.51 -24.59
N ASP A 227 -1.95 15.38 -24.15
CA ASP A 227 -3.25 14.88 -24.60
C ASP A 227 -4.21 14.98 -23.41
N ILE A 228 -5.17 15.90 -23.49
CA ILE A 228 -6.01 16.28 -22.35
C ILE A 228 -7.47 15.97 -22.66
N SER A 229 -8.20 15.49 -21.65
CA SER A 229 -9.65 15.31 -21.68
C SER A 229 -10.27 15.85 -20.38
N VAL A 230 -11.60 15.94 -20.34
CA VAL A 230 -12.35 16.30 -19.13
C VAL A 230 -13.41 15.23 -18.81
N ILE A 231 -13.62 14.96 -17.51
CA ILE A 231 -14.59 13.99 -16.99
C ILE A 231 -15.53 14.71 -16.01
N ALA A 232 -16.82 14.39 -16.04
CA ALA A 232 -17.82 14.86 -15.08
C ALA A 232 -18.08 13.82 -13.99
N TYR A 233 -18.44 14.28 -12.79
CA TYR A 233 -18.86 13.42 -11.68
C TYR A 233 -20.16 13.93 -11.07
N ASP A 234 -21.03 13.02 -10.65
CA ASP A 234 -22.28 13.32 -9.95
C ASP A 234 -22.09 13.42 -8.41
N ALA A 235 -23.20 13.44 -7.67
CA ALA A 235 -23.22 13.45 -6.21
C ALA A 235 -22.94 12.08 -5.57
N ALA A 236 -23.18 10.98 -6.30
CA ALA A 236 -22.89 9.62 -5.87
C ALA A 236 -21.42 9.21 -6.13
N GLY A 237 -20.67 10.02 -6.88
CA GLY A 237 -19.28 9.80 -7.26
C GLY A 237 -19.11 9.03 -8.57
N ASN A 238 -20.16 8.81 -9.36
CA ASN A 238 -20.04 8.10 -10.62
C ASN A 238 -19.35 8.98 -11.68
N PRO A 239 -18.32 8.47 -12.40
CA PRO A 239 -17.66 9.21 -13.47
C PRO A 239 -18.36 9.04 -14.82
N SER A 240 -18.43 10.12 -15.59
CA SER A 240 -18.78 10.05 -17.02
C SER A 240 -17.72 9.30 -17.84
N GLN A 241 -18.05 8.91 -19.08
CA GLN A 241 -16.98 8.68 -20.06
C GLN A 241 -16.22 10.00 -20.32
N PRO A 242 -14.92 9.95 -20.70
CA PRO A 242 -14.16 11.16 -21.01
C PRO A 242 -14.71 11.90 -22.23
N SER A 243 -14.46 13.22 -22.27
CA SER A 243 -14.66 14.04 -23.48
C SER A 243 -13.78 13.57 -24.65
N ASN A 244 -13.90 14.26 -25.80
CA ASN A 244 -12.86 14.19 -26.83
C ASN A 244 -11.49 14.61 -26.25
N VAL A 245 -10.41 14.04 -26.81
CA VAL A 245 -9.04 14.38 -26.43
C VAL A 245 -8.58 15.59 -27.24
N VAL A 246 -7.97 16.56 -26.56
CA VAL A 246 -7.33 17.73 -27.18
C VAL A 246 -5.82 17.61 -27.01
N GLY A 247 -5.12 17.58 -28.14
CA GLY A 247 -3.66 17.69 -28.20
C GLY A 247 -3.22 19.15 -28.02
N VAL A 248 -2.37 19.42 -27.05
CA VAL A 248 -1.79 20.75 -26.76
C VAL A 248 -0.28 20.62 -26.71
N LYS A 249 0.46 21.42 -27.48
CA LYS A 249 1.92 21.53 -27.32
C LYS A 249 2.27 22.91 -26.76
N THR A 250 2.83 22.96 -25.56
CA THR A 250 3.33 24.22 -25.00
C THR A 250 4.53 24.70 -25.81
N PRO A 251 4.68 26.01 -26.04
CA PRO A 251 5.90 26.55 -26.64
C PRO A 251 7.10 26.39 -25.69
N PRO A 252 8.34 26.42 -26.21
CA PRO A 252 9.54 26.55 -25.38
C PRO A 252 9.51 27.82 -24.51
N SER A 253 10.19 27.76 -23.37
CA SER A 253 10.48 28.95 -22.54
C SER A 253 11.58 29.79 -23.23
N ASP A 254 11.52 31.12 -23.12
CA ASP A 254 12.51 32.07 -23.66
C ASP A 254 13.45 32.65 -22.59
N ASP A 255 13.38 32.11 -21.38
CA ASP A 255 14.20 32.51 -20.24
C ASP A 255 15.72 32.27 -20.45
N LYS A 256 16.50 33.29 -20.11
CA LYS A 256 17.98 33.38 -20.21
C LYS A 256 18.64 33.80 -18.90
N THR A 257 17.87 34.04 -17.84
CA THR A 257 18.41 34.48 -16.55
C THR A 257 18.86 33.25 -15.78
N PRO A 258 20.11 33.16 -15.29
CA PRO A 258 20.50 32.05 -14.44
C PRO A 258 19.85 32.12 -13.05
N PRO A 259 19.53 30.98 -12.42
CA PRO A 259 19.05 30.95 -11.05
C PRO A 259 19.98 31.62 -10.04
N SER A 260 19.43 32.02 -8.91
CA SER A 260 20.23 32.48 -7.76
C SER A 260 21.16 31.36 -7.27
N VAL A 261 22.30 31.73 -6.70
CA VAL A 261 23.25 30.76 -6.12
C VAL A 261 22.62 30.02 -4.94
N PRO A 262 22.72 28.68 -4.84
CA PRO A 262 22.27 27.93 -3.66
C PRO A 262 22.97 28.43 -2.39
N GLY A 263 22.19 28.78 -1.37
CA GLY A 263 22.72 29.38 -0.14
C GLY A 263 23.09 28.35 0.93
N SER A 264 24.05 28.67 1.81
CA SER A 264 24.32 27.92 3.05
C SER A 264 24.51 26.40 2.87
N LEU A 265 25.30 25.99 1.87
CA LEU A 265 25.67 24.58 1.71
C LEU A 265 26.40 24.10 2.97
N LYS A 266 25.94 22.99 3.53
CA LYS A 266 26.55 22.33 4.68
C LYS A 266 26.48 20.81 4.56
N ALA A 267 27.44 20.13 5.17
CA ALA A 267 27.34 18.71 5.43
C ALA A 267 26.41 18.49 6.63
N THR A 268 25.58 17.45 6.57
CA THR A 268 24.58 17.11 7.59
C THR A 268 24.75 15.71 8.16
N GLY A 269 25.68 14.93 7.60
CA GLY A 269 25.99 13.59 8.08
C GLY A 269 27.15 12.98 7.30
N SER A 270 27.85 12.05 7.95
CA SER A 270 28.97 11.32 7.37
C SER A 270 28.96 9.86 7.83
N THR A 271 29.03 8.92 6.88
CA THR A 271 29.32 7.50 7.13
C THR A 271 30.77 7.20 6.71
N SER A 272 31.19 5.93 6.79
CA SER A 272 32.47 5.50 6.22
C SER A 272 32.51 5.60 4.70
N ASP A 273 31.36 5.56 4.03
CA ASP A 273 31.22 5.50 2.57
C ASP A 273 30.39 6.62 1.94
N SER A 274 29.87 7.57 2.73
CA SER A 274 28.99 8.62 2.22
C SER A 274 29.06 9.93 3.01
N ILE A 275 28.68 11.03 2.35
CA ILE A 275 28.47 12.35 2.95
C ILE A 275 27.09 12.87 2.55
N SER A 276 26.28 13.27 3.52
CA SER A 276 25.00 13.95 3.29
C SER A 276 25.17 15.47 3.35
N LEU A 277 24.49 16.17 2.43
CA LEU A 277 24.58 17.61 2.21
C LEU A 277 23.19 18.24 2.21
N SER A 278 23.09 19.49 2.67
CA SER A 278 21.89 20.33 2.52
C SER A 278 22.25 21.79 2.23
N TRP A 279 21.35 22.51 1.57
CA TRP A 279 21.49 23.92 1.22
C TRP A 279 20.12 24.62 1.29
N LYS A 280 20.12 25.94 1.13
CA LYS A 280 18.91 26.76 0.96
C LYS A 280 18.52 26.79 -0.52
N PRO A 281 17.21 26.78 -0.82
CA PRO A 281 16.74 26.79 -2.20
C PRO A 281 17.16 28.05 -2.95
N SER A 282 17.38 27.89 -4.25
CA SER A 282 17.52 28.99 -5.19
C SER A 282 16.17 29.51 -5.65
N THR A 283 16.14 30.74 -6.14
CA THR A 283 14.99 31.36 -6.82
C THR A 283 15.40 31.73 -8.23
N ASP A 284 14.39 31.86 -9.09
CA ASP A 284 14.55 32.23 -10.49
C ASP A 284 13.38 33.12 -10.92
N ASP A 285 13.57 33.98 -11.92
CA ASP A 285 12.55 34.92 -12.41
C ASP A 285 11.45 34.22 -13.21
N SER A 286 11.72 33.03 -13.78
CA SER A 286 10.69 32.13 -14.31
C SER A 286 9.81 31.48 -13.23
N GLY A 287 10.23 31.57 -11.96
CA GLY A 287 9.58 30.94 -10.83
C GLY A 287 9.84 29.43 -10.72
N SER A 288 10.74 28.86 -11.53
CA SER A 288 11.01 27.41 -11.55
C SER A 288 12.50 27.07 -11.53
N ILE A 289 12.88 26.13 -10.66
CA ILE A 289 14.24 25.55 -10.61
C ILE A 289 14.13 24.11 -11.12
N ALA A 290 14.88 23.75 -12.17
CA ALA A 290 14.90 22.38 -12.67
C ALA A 290 15.65 21.42 -11.73
N GLY A 291 16.64 21.93 -11.01
CA GLY A 291 17.31 21.17 -9.96
C GLY A 291 18.68 21.73 -9.61
N TYR A 292 19.47 20.90 -8.95
CA TYR A 292 20.78 21.20 -8.42
C TYR A 292 21.79 20.14 -8.83
N ASP A 293 23.00 20.58 -9.19
CA ASP A 293 24.15 19.72 -9.40
C ASP A 293 25.10 19.84 -8.22
N VAL A 294 25.41 18.71 -7.60
CA VAL A 294 26.42 18.59 -6.55
C VAL A 294 27.73 18.21 -7.21
N TYR A 295 28.74 19.05 -6.99
CA TYR A 295 30.09 18.86 -7.47
C TYR A 295 30.99 18.37 -6.35
N GLN A 296 31.83 17.38 -6.63
CA GLN A 296 32.99 17.04 -5.82
C GLN A 296 34.24 17.56 -6.56
N GLY A 297 34.88 18.58 -6.00
CA GLY A 297 35.88 19.35 -6.76
C GLY A 297 35.23 20.01 -8.00
N GLY A 298 35.55 19.51 -9.19
CA GLY A 298 35.00 19.99 -10.47
C GLY A 298 34.04 19.03 -11.18
N THR A 299 33.82 17.83 -10.65
CA THR A 299 33.00 16.79 -11.30
C THR A 299 31.63 16.72 -10.64
N VAL A 300 30.55 16.66 -11.44
CA VAL A 300 29.20 16.41 -10.92
C VAL A 300 29.13 14.97 -10.40
N VAL A 301 28.83 14.83 -9.11
CA VAL A 301 28.72 13.52 -8.43
C VAL A 301 27.28 13.18 -8.06
N SER A 302 26.37 14.17 -8.04
CA SER A 302 24.95 13.96 -7.81
C SER A 302 24.14 15.08 -8.45
N THR A 303 22.92 14.76 -8.88
CA THR A 303 21.93 15.72 -9.37
C THR A 303 20.61 15.47 -8.66
N THR A 304 19.93 16.54 -8.23
CA THR A 304 18.72 16.42 -7.41
C THR A 304 17.80 17.62 -7.60
N SER A 305 16.48 17.45 -7.51
CA SER A 305 15.53 18.56 -7.44
C SER A 305 15.32 19.08 -6.01
N GLN A 306 15.84 18.35 -5.02
CA GLN A 306 15.73 18.69 -3.60
C GLN A 306 16.84 19.66 -3.18
N THR A 307 16.69 20.24 -1.99
CA THR A 307 17.72 21.08 -1.36
C THR A 307 18.70 20.28 -0.49
N SER A 308 18.84 18.99 -0.80
CA SER A 308 19.73 18.06 -0.13
C SER A 308 20.12 16.90 -1.06
N ALA A 309 21.29 16.31 -0.80
CA ALA A 309 21.77 15.13 -1.50
C ALA A 309 22.75 14.34 -0.62
N THR A 310 22.83 13.02 -0.83
CA THR A 310 23.86 12.17 -0.24
C THR A 310 24.78 11.67 -1.35
N VAL A 311 26.08 11.89 -1.18
CA VAL A 311 27.13 11.38 -2.08
C VAL A 311 27.67 10.09 -1.47
N THR A 312 27.51 8.97 -2.17
CA THR A 312 27.92 7.62 -1.75
C THR A 312 29.24 7.19 -2.41
N ASP A 313 29.65 5.94 -2.18
CA ASP A 313 30.83 5.30 -2.79
C ASP A 313 32.14 6.04 -2.51
N LEU A 314 32.18 6.75 -1.38
CA LEU A 314 33.34 7.48 -0.92
C LEU A 314 34.28 6.54 -0.16
N LYS A 315 35.59 6.76 -0.27
CA LYS A 315 36.57 6.05 0.55
C LYS A 315 36.44 6.46 2.03
N PRO A 316 36.57 5.53 2.98
CA PRO A 316 36.62 5.84 4.41
C PRO A 316 37.77 6.74 4.82
N ASN A 317 37.60 7.44 5.95
CA ASN A 317 38.60 8.34 6.54
C ASN A 317 39.17 9.39 5.56
N THR A 318 38.42 9.78 4.53
CA THR A 318 38.89 10.61 3.43
C THR A 318 38.09 11.91 3.38
N SER A 319 38.78 13.04 3.25
CA SER A 319 38.15 14.35 3.12
C SER A 319 37.75 14.63 1.67
N TYR A 320 36.53 15.10 1.49
CA TYR A 320 35.96 15.50 0.20
C TYR A 320 35.46 16.95 0.29
N THR A 321 35.56 17.68 -0.82
CA THR A 321 35.08 19.06 -0.92
C THR A 321 33.96 19.14 -1.94
N PHE A 322 32.83 19.70 -1.53
CA PHE A 322 31.61 19.80 -2.33
C PHE A 322 31.19 21.25 -2.58
N THR A 323 30.61 21.50 -3.76
CA THR A 323 29.86 22.72 -4.10
C THR A 323 28.56 22.34 -4.79
N VAL A 324 27.59 23.25 -4.85
CA VAL A 324 26.31 23.03 -5.53
C VAL A 324 26.00 24.18 -6.48
N LYS A 325 25.47 23.86 -7.66
CA LYS A 325 24.89 24.86 -8.59
C LYS A 325 23.41 24.56 -8.81
N ALA A 326 22.59 25.58 -8.92
CA ALA A 326 21.21 25.44 -9.38
C ALA A 326 21.16 25.54 -10.91
N ARG A 327 20.17 24.89 -11.52
CA ARG A 327 19.82 25.03 -12.93
C ARG A 327 18.33 25.27 -13.08
N ASP A 328 17.97 26.09 -14.06
CA ASP A 328 16.58 26.24 -14.49
C ASP A 328 16.23 25.22 -15.60
N PRO A 329 14.95 25.14 -16.02
CA PRO A 329 14.54 24.29 -17.14
C PRO A 329 15.09 24.72 -18.51
N ASN A 330 15.64 25.92 -18.61
CA ASN A 330 16.19 26.51 -19.83
C ASN A 330 17.69 26.21 -20.01
N GLY A 331 18.31 25.57 -19.01
CA GLY A 331 19.71 25.17 -19.03
C GLY A 331 20.67 26.25 -18.53
N ASN A 332 20.17 27.37 -17.98
CA ASN A 332 21.02 28.34 -17.32
C ASN A 332 21.44 27.80 -15.96
N ALA A 333 22.71 27.98 -15.61
CA ALA A 333 23.28 27.48 -14.36
C ALA A 333 23.75 28.64 -13.48
N SER A 334 23.44 28.58 -12.19
CA SER A 334 23.94 29.54 -11.21
C SER A 334 25.47 29.45 -11.09
N ALA A 335 26.08 30.46 -10.46
CA ALA A 335 27.42 30.29 -9.90
C ALA A 335 27.42 29.20 -8.80
N ALA A 336 28.59 28.67 -8.46
CA ALA A 336 28.74 27.67 -7.40
C ALA A 336 28.44 28.26 -6.01
N SER A 337 27.81 27.47 -5.14
CA SER A 337 27.62 27.79 -3.73
C SER A 337 28.96 27.91 -2.98
N ASN A 338 28.89 28.23 -1.68
CA ASN A 338 30.05 28.05 -0.81
C ASN A 338 30.53 26.59 -0.84
N SER A 339 31.85 26.39 -0.76
CA SER A 339 32.44 25.06 -0.63
C SER A 339 32.24 24.51 0.79
N VAL A 340 31.98 23.21 0.90
CA VAL A 340 32.00 22.49 2.17
C VAL A 340 32.97 21.32 2.08
N THR A 341 33.88 21.22 3.05
CA THR A 341 34.75 20.05 3.19
C THR A 341 34.21 19.16 4.30
N ALA A 342 33.97 17.89 3.99
CA ALA A 342 33.51 16.90 4.94
C ALA A 342 34.39 15.65 4.82
N LYS A 343 34.66 15.00 5.96
CA LYS A 343 35.48 13.81 6.02
C LYS A 343 34.58 12.60 6.27
N THR A 344 34.69 11.57 5.45
CA THR A 344 34.03 10.29 5.74
C THR A 344 34.58 9.74 7.05
N ALA A 345 33.71 9.12 7.84
CA ALA A 345 34.11 8.48 9.09
C ALA A 345 35.21 7.44 8.80
N SER A 346 36.08 7.22 9.78
CA SER A 346 36.99 6.07 9.72
C SER A 346 36.15 4.80 9.64
N ASP A 347 36.58 3.84 8.81
CA ASP A 347 36.01 2.50 8.79
C ASP A 347 36.38 1.81 10.10
N SER A 348 35.62 2.12 11.14
CA SER A 348 35.84 1.60 12.50
C SER A 348 35.17 0.25 12.68
N GLY A 349 34.58 -0.33 11.63
CA GLY A 349 33.78 -1.55 11.73
C GLY A 349 32.52 -1.39 12.59
N THR A 350 32.14 -0.18 12.99
CA THR A 350 31.07 0.11 13.97
C THR A 350 29.70 0.40 13.37
N GLY A 351 29.55 0.49 12.04
CA GLY A 351 28.23 0.61 11.42
C GLY A 351 27.48 -0.73 11.27
N GLY A 352 28.08 -1.83 11.71
CA GLY A 352 27.43 -3.14 11.87
C GLY A 352 27.56 -3.63 13.31
N GLY A 353 26.72 -4.56 13.73
CA GLY A 353 26.66 -5.04 15.11
C GLY A 353 25.25 -5.40 15.52
N ILE A 354 25.02 -5.61 16.81
CA ILE A 354 23.66 -5.79 17.31
C ILE A 354 22.96 -4.42 17.33
N PRO A 355 21.92 -4.20 16.52
CA PRO A 355 21.24 -2.92 16.49
C PRO A 355 20.32 -2.78 17.72
N SER A 356 20.00 -1.53 18.05
CA SER A 356 19.00 -1.17 19.05
C SER A 356 17.77 -0.58 18.37
N TYR A 357 16.61 -0.66 19.03
CA TYR A 357 15.42 0.04 18.55
C TYR A 357 15.63 1.55 18.57
N ASP A 358 15.22 2.23 17.51
CA ASP A 358 15.25 3.69 17.43
C ASP A 358 13.84 4.28 17.54
N LYS A 359 13.00 4.03 16.52
CA LYS A 359 11.65 4.58 16.44
C LYS A 359 10.75 3.78 15.51
N ASP A 360 9.44 3.97 15.67
CA ASP A 360 8.47 3.54 14.68
C ASP A 360 8.47 4.52 13.51
N ILE A 361 8.34 4.01 12.29
CA ILE A 361 8.29 4.81 11.06
C ILE A 361 6.84 4.91 10.58
N ALA A 362 6.20 3.78 10.32
CA ALA A 362 4.86 3.75 9.76
C ALA A 362 4.11 2.48 10.12
N LYS A 363 2.78 2.55 10.08
CA LYS A 363 1.91 1.36 9.98
C LYS A 363 1.69 1.04 8.51
N VAL A 364 1.83 -0.24 8.17
CA VAL A 364 1.61 -0.79 6.84
C VAL A 364 0.61 -1.93 6.93
N ASP A 365 0.05 -2.33 5.81
CA ASP A 365 -0.66 -3.60 5.72
C ASP A 365 0.36 -4.75 5.65
N LEU A 366 0.45 -5.51 4.56
CA LEU A 366 1.48 -6.54 4.39
C LEU A 366 2.71 -6.01 3.65
N GLY A 367 3.52 -5.18 4.33
CA GLY A 367 4.75 -4.58 3.80
C GLY A 367 5.83 -5.60 3.45
N TRP A 368 5.91 -6.03 2.18
CA TRP A 368 6.70 -7.18 1.74
C TRP A 368 8.16 -6.83 1.42
N ALA A 369 8.39 -5.76 0.67
CA ALA A 369 9.72 -5.23 0.37
C ALA A 369 9.75 -3.70 0.56
N VAL A 370 10.95 -3.20 0.85
CA VAL A 370 11.26 -1.78 0.96
C VAL A 370 12.49 -1.49 0.10
N GLY A 371 12.49 -0.35 -0.60
CA GLY A 371 13.63 0.12 -1.37
C GLY A 371 13.72 1.64 -1.33
N PHE A 372 14.92 2.18 -1.12
CA PHE A 372 15.12 3.63 -0.99
C PHE A 372 15.40 4.29 -2.34
N LEU A 373 14.71 5.39 -2.59
CA LEU A 373 15.00 6.29 -3.68
C LEU A 373 16.22 7.16 -3.34
N PRO A 374 16.93 7.71 -4.34
CA PRO A 374 18.09 8.58 -4.11
C PRO A 374 17.77 9.85 -3.29
N ASN A 375 16.50 10.27 -3.24
CA ASN A 375 16.05 11.41 -2.43
C ASN A 375 15.79 11.06 -0.96
N GLY A 376 16.05 9.82 -0.53
CA GLY A 376 15.87 9.36 0.85
C GLY A 376 14.47 8.82 1.16
N ASN A 377 13.48 9.01 0.29
CA ASN A 377 12.16 8.40 0.47
C ASN A 377 12.21 6.92 0.15
N ALA A 378 11.53 6.10 0.92
CA ALA A 378 11.34 4.69 0.63
C ALA A 378 10.12 4.47 -0.26
N LEU A 379 10.20 3.44 -1.10
CA LEU A 379 9.04 2.76 -1.64
C LEU A 379 8.83 1.44 -0.89
N ALA A 380 7.57 1.04 -0.72
CA ALA A 380 7.23 -0.23 -0.09
C ALA A 380 6.09 -0.93 -0.84
N THR A 381 6.17 -2.25 -0.98
CA THR A 381 5.11 -3.07 -1.58
C THR A 381 4.16 -3.60 -0.52
N GLU A 382 2.85 -3.45 -0.73
CA GLU A 382 1.81 -4.10 0.08
C GLU A 382 1.24 -5.31 -0.65
N ARG A 383 1.51 -6.50 -0.11
CA ARG A 383 1.34 -7.78 -0.82
C ARG A 383 -0.07 -7.99 -1.35
N ASP A 384 -1.08 -7.82 -0.50
CA ASP A 384 -2.46 -8.24 -0.80
C ASP A 384 -3.37 -7.06 -1.17
N ARG A 385 -2.92 -5.83 -0.90
CA ARG A 385 -3.53 -4.61 -1.47
C ARG A 385 -3.09 -4.35 -2.90
N PHE A 386 -1.98 -4.96 -3.31
CA PHE A 386 -1.32 -4.77 -4.60
C PHE A 386 -0.86 -3.33 -4.82
N GLU A 387 -0.61 -2.61 -3.73
CA GLU A 387 -0.30 -1.18 -3.73
C GLU A 387 1.20 -0.94 -3.56
N LEU A 388 1.70 0.06 -4.27
CA LEU A 388 3.01 0.64 -4.02
C LEU A 388 2.84 1.89 -3.16
N LEU A 389 3.58 1.96 -2.05
CA LEU A 389 3.58 3.07 -1.13
C LEU A 389 4.86 3.89 -1.28
N GLN A 390 4.79 5.18 -1.00
CA GLN A 390 5.92 6.00 -0.61
C GLN A 390 5.89 6.22 0.91
N ILE A 391 7.03 6.05 1.56
CA ILE A 391 7.22 6.30 2.99
C ILE A 391 8.43 7.22 3.15
N THR A 392 8.20 8.37 3.76
CA THR A 392 9.25 9.36 4.07
C THR A 392 10.02 8.98 5.34
N PRO A 393 11.26 9.46 5.56
CA PRO A 393 12.01 9.20 6.79
C PRO A 393 11.35 9.70 8.09
N ASP A 394 10.47 10.69 8.01
CA ASP A 394 9.65 11.20 9.12
C ASP A 394 8.34 10.40 9.31
N GLY A 395 8.11 9.36 8.51
CA GLY A 395 7.00 8.41 8.69
C GLY A 395 5.72 8.76 7.94
N LYS A 396 5.70 9.82 7.12
CA LYS A 396 4.54 10.11 6.26
C LYS A 396 4.44 9.07 5.16
N LYS A 397 3.24 8.49 5.03
CA LYS A 397 2.88 7.47 4.05
C LYS A 397 1.96 8.04 2.98
N LYS A 398 2.22 7.70 1.72
CA LYS A 398 1.35 8.00 0.57
C LYS A 398 1.19 6.73 -0.28
N THR A 399 -0.04 6.32 -0.54
CA THR A 399 -0.31 5.28 -1.55
C THR A 399 -0.12 5.88 -2.94
N LEU A 400 0.80 5.31 -3.72
CA LEU A 400 1.08 5.77 -5.08
C LEU A 400 0.11 5.18 -6.11
N GLY A 401 -0.35 3.96 -5.86
CA GLY A 401 -1.37 3.30 -6.69
C GLY A 401 -1.27 1.78 -6.63
N LYS A 402 -2.26 1.12 -7.23
CA LYS A 402 -2.27 -0.32 -7.44
C LYS A 402 -1.44 -0.69 -8.67
N ILE A 403 -0.67 -1.77 -8.55
CA ILE A 403 0.13 -2.30 -9.65
C ILE A 403 -0.77 -3.14 -10.56
N PRO A 404 -0.86 -2.84 -11.86
CA PRO A 404 -1.71 -3.59 -12.79
C PRO A 404 -1.33 -5.07 -12.90
N GLY A 405 -2.34 -5.94 -12.95
CA GLY A 405 -2.18 -7.36 -13.24
C GLY A 405 -1.67 -8.21 -12.06
N VAL A 406 -1.59 -7.65 -10.86
CA VAL A 406 -1.28 -8.41 -9.65
C VAL A 406 -2.53 -9.16 -9.16
N VAL A 407 -2.35 -10.40 -8.71
CA VAL A 407 -3.39 -11.21 -8.06
C VAL A 407 -2.81 -11.90 -6.82
N THR A 408 -3.67 -12.30 -5.89
CA THR A 408 -3.30 -13.22 -4.82
C THR A 408 -3.39 -14.68 -5.28
N THR A 409 -2.71 -15.58 -4.54
CA THR A 409 -2.89 -17.03 -4.67
C THR A 409 -3.67 -17.63 -3.50
N ASN A 410 -4.34 -16.81 -2.68
CA ASN A 410 -4.91 -17.21 -1.39
C ASN A 410 -3.84 -17.85 -0.49
N GLY A 411 -2.66 -17.26 -0.49
CA GLY A 411 -1.44 -17.79 0.12
C GLY A 411 -0.30 -16.76 0.05
N GLU A 412 0.87 -17.20 -0.39
CA GLU A 412 2.10 -16.40 -0.38
C GLU A 412 2.24 -15.44 -1.58
N GLY A 413 1.41 -15.57 -2.61
CA GLY A 413 1.48 -14.76 -3.83
C GLY A 413 0.79 -13.40 -3.69
N GLY A 414 1.26 -12.42 -4.47
CA GLY A 414 0.78 -11.03 -4.46
C GLY A 414 1.82 -10.08 -5.05
N LEU A 415 1.87 -8.83 -4.56
CA LEU A 415 2.94 -7.88 -4.87
C LEU A 415 4.12 -8.11 -3.91
N LEU A 416 5.23 -8.63 -4.42
CA LEU A 416 6.33 -9.15 -3.61
C LEU A 416 7.54 -8.20 -3.66
N GLY A 417 8.62 -8.62 -4.33
CA GLY A 417 9.89 -7.90 -4.35
C GLY A 417 9.83 -6.57 -5.07
N LEU A 418 10.75 -5.70 -4.66
CA LEU A 418 10.92 -4.34 -5.13
C LEU A 418 12.43 -4.09 -5.28
N ALA A 419 12.86 -3.54 -6.42
CA ALA A 419 14.21 -3.05 -6.61
C ALA A 419 14.19 -1.71 -7.34
N ILE A 420 14.87 -0.71 -6.78
CA ILE A 420 15.05 0.59 -7.41
C ILE A 420 16.19 0.48 -8.42
N SER A 421 16.01 1.00 -9.63
CA SER A 421 17.09 1.04 -10.63
C SER A 421 18.31 1.79 -10.07
N PRO A 422 19.54 1.27 -10.22
CA PRO A 422 20.75 2.04 -9.90
C PRO A 422 20.87 3.32 -10.72
N ARG A 423 20.11 3.43 -11.82
CA ARG A 423 20.04 4.62 -12.69
C ARG A 423 18.71 5.36 -12.56
N TRP A 424 18.00 5.20 -11.45
CA TRP A 424 16.66 5.75 -11.25
C TRP A 424 16.59 7.28 -11.48
N ASN A 425 17.65 8.03 -11.19
CA ASN A 425 17.72 9.47 -11.51
C ASN A 425 17.61 9.78 -13.01
N THR A 426 17.78 8.80 -13.88
CA THR A 426 17.72 8.95 -15.34
C THR A 426 16.60 8.14 -15.98
N ASP A 427 16.35 6.91 -15.53
CA ASP A 427 15.34 6.03 -16.13
C ASP A 427 14.05 5.93 -15.31
N HIS A 428 14.04 6.49 -14.08
CA HIS A 428 12.94 6.45 -13.14
C HIS A 428 12.38 5.03 -12.89
N ALA A 429 13.18 4.01 -13.17
CA ALA A 429 12.70 2.64 -13.24
C ALA A 429 12.63 2.01 -11.86
N VAL A 430 11.49 1.39 -11.57
CA VAL A 430 11.26 0.57 -10.39
C VAL A 430 10.86 -0.81 -10.87
N TYR A 431 11.59 -1.83 -10.40
CA TYR A 431 11.35 -3.22 -10.73
C TYR A 431 10.51 -3.86 -9.63
N LEU A 432 9.51 -4.64 -10.04
CA LEU A 432 8.56 -5.28 -9.15
C LEU A 432 8.44 -6.76 -9.51
N TYR A 433 8.55 -7.63 -8.51
CA TYR A 433 8.19 -9.03 -8.63
C TYR A 433 6.76 -9.21 -8.14
N HIS A 434 5.90 -9.81 -8.95
CA HIS A 434 4.54 -10.08 -8.50
C HIS A 434 3.95 -11.36 -9.10
N THR A 435 2.95 -11.88 -8.42
CA THR A 435 2.06 -12.92 -8.93
C THR A 435 1.00 -12.29 -9.83
N SER A 436 0.79 -12.87 -11.01
CA SER A 436 -0.26 -12.53 -11.97
C SER A 436 -1.29 -13.66 -12.08
N SER A 437 -2.32 -13.47 -12.91
CA SER A 437 -3.31 -14.53 -13.17
C SER A 437 -2.69 -15.81 -13.74
N SER A 438 -1.59 -15.71 -14.50
CA SER A 438 -0.98 -16.84 -15.21
C SER A 438 0.34 -17.34 -14.61
N ASP A 439 1.12 -16.49 -13.96
CA ASP A 439 2.50 -16.78 -13.55
C ASP A 439 2.96 -15.89 -12.39
N ASN A 440 4.18 -16.07 -11.91
CA ASN A 440 4.96 -15.00 -11.31
C ASN A 440 5.77 -14.29 -12.41
N ARG A 441 6.02 -13.00 -12.23
CA ARG A 441 6.76 -12.18 -13.19
C ARG A 441 7.51 -11.04 -12.53
N ILE A 442 8.57 -10.59 -13.19
CA ILE A 442 9.24 -9.32 -12.95
C ILE A 442 8.73 -8.34 -13.99
N VAL A 443 8.27 -7.19 -13.53
CA VAL A 443 7.88 -6.06 -14.36
C VAL A 443 8.64 -4.82 -13.97
N LYS A 444 8.66 -3.84 -14.87
CA LYS A 444 9.18 -2.50 -14.66
C LYS A 444 8.03 -1.50 -14.70
N VAL A 445 8.01 -0.59 -13.76
CA VAL A 445 7.20 0.63 -13.75
C VAL A 445 8.12 1.84 -13.73
N THR A 446 7.62 3.02 -14.08
CA THR A 446 8.34 4.28 -13.84
C THR A 446 7.70 5.04 -12.70
N TYR A 447 8.52 5.61 -11.84
CA TYR A 447 8.11 6.53 -10.79
C TYR A 447 9.12 7.67 -10.76
N ASP A 448 8.70 8.90 -11.04
CA ASP A 448 9.58 10.08 -11.12
C ASP A 448 9.75 10.82 -9.78
N GLY A 449 9.19 10.27 -8.69
CA GLY A 449 9.11 10.92 -7.38
C GLY A 449 7.77 11.58 -7.11
N THR A 450 6.91 11.70 -8.12
CA THR A 450 5.55 12.27 -8.01
C THR A 450 4.48 11.34 -8.59
N THR A 451 4.73 10.77 -9.77
CA THR A 451 3.76 10.05 -10.59
C THR A 451 4.23 8.63 -10.86
N LEU A 452 3.39 7.65 -10.54
CA LEU A 452 3.62 6.24 -10.87
C LEU A 452 2.99 5.91 -12.23
N SER A 453 3.70 5.15 -13.07
CA SER A 453 3.17 4.71 -14.36
C SER A 453 1.93 3.81 -14.18
N LYS A 454 0.93 4.01 -15.04
CA LYS A 454 -0.31 3.22 -15.03
C LYS A 454 -0.20 1.87 -15.73
N THR A 455 0.92 1.64 -16.39
CA THR A 455 1.22 0.39 -17.10
C THR A 455 2.50 -0.20 -16.54
N THR A 456 2.65 -1.51 -16.73
CA THR A 456 3.84 -2.27 -16.39
C THR A 456 4.48 -2.78 -17.68
N THR A 457 5.80 -2.82 -17.74
CA THR A 457 6.55 -3.45 -18.83
C THR A 457 7.10 -4.78 -18.34
N PRO A 458 6.78 -5.93 -18.97
CA PRO A 458 7.39 -7.20 -18.61
C PRO A 458 8.91 -7.18 -18.75
N VAL A 459 9.62 -7.74 -17.76
CA VAL A 459 11.07 -7.94 -17.75
C VAL A 459 11.39 -9.43 -17.83
N LEU A 460 10.72 -10.24 -17.02
CA LEU A 460 10.76 -11.70 -17.12
C LEU A 460 9.42 -12.29 -16.69
N THR A 461 8.84 -13.15 -17.50
CA THR A 461 7.54 -13.80 -17.27
C THR A 461 7.67 -15.32 -17.33
N GLY A 462 6.60 -16.04 -17.03
CA GLY A 462 6.55 -17.51 -17.15
C GLY A 462 7.19 -18.27 -16.00
N MET A 463 7.49 -17.62 -14.87
CA MET A 463 7.86 -18.34 -13.64
C MET A 463 6.59 -18.94 -13.05
N SER A 464 6.55 -20.25 -12.82
CA SER A 464 5.35 -20.89 -12.27
C SER A 464 4.98 -20.29 -10.92
N LYS A 465 3.67 -20.10 -10.69
CA LYS A 465 3.10 -19.68 -9.40
C LYS A 465 2.41 -20.84 -8.70
N ASN A 466 2.28 -20.72 -7.39
CA ASN A 466 1.46 -21.62 -6.59
C ASN A 466 0.92 -20.85 -5.36
N GLN A 467 0.00 -21.46 -4.62
CA GLN A 467 -0.40 -20.95 -3.30
C GLN A 467 0.83 -20.71 -2.40
N TYR A 468 1.86 -21.57 -2.52
CA TYR A 468 3.10 -21.49 -1.74
C TYR A 468 4.34 -21.58 -2.63
N HIS A 469 5.46 -21.06 -2.15
CA HIS A 469 6.78 -21.16 -2.79
C HIS A 469 6.93 -20.33 -4.06
N ASN A 470 6.58 -19.05 -3.96
CA ASN A 470 6.76 -18.10 -5.06
C ASN A 470 8.17 -17.47 -5.05
N GLY A 471 8.93 -17.57 -3.94
CA GLY A 471 10.17 -16.80 -3.77
C GLY A 471 9.85 -15.30 -3.73
N GLY A 472 10.40 -14.55 -4.69
CA GLY A 472 9.92 -13.21 -5.03
C GLY A 472 10.81 -12.06 -4.61
N ARG A 473 12.00 -12.30 -4.04
CA ARG A 473 12.96 -11.23 -3.75
C ARG A 473 13.68 -10.84 -5.03
N ILE A 474 13.80 -9.54 -5.28
CA ILE A 474 14.63 -8.99 -6.34
C ILE A 474 15.53 -7.91 -5.79
N ALA A 475 16.76 -7.83 -6.31
CA ALA A 475 17.72 -6.79 -5.95
C ALA A 475 18.77 -6.63 -7.05
N PHE A 476 19.31 -5.42 -7.20
CA PHE A 476 20.46 -5.20 -8.08
C PHE A 476 21.75 -5.56 -7.34
N GLY A 477 22.59 -6.36 -8.01
CA GLY A 477 23.93 -6.66 -7.52
C GLY A 477 24.94 -5.55 -7.84
N PRO A 478 26.15 -5.62 -7.25
CA PRO A 478 27.23 -4.67 -7.51
C PRO A 478 27.75 -4.71 -8.97
N ASP A 479 27.39 -5.76 -9.71
CA ASP A 479 27.66 -5.90 -11.14
C ASP A 479 26.59 -5.24 -12.04
N GLY A 480 25.64 -4.53 -11.44
CA GLY A 480 24.53 -3.85 -12.12
C GLY A 480 23.49 -4.79 -12.72
N LYS A 481 23.51 -6.09 -12.38
CA LYS A 481 22.50 -7.06 -12.84
C LYS A 481 21.38 -7.18 -11.81
N LEU A 482 20.18 -7.48 -12.29
CA LEU A 482 19.04 -7.77 -11.45
C LEU A 482 19.03 -9.25 -11.10
N TYR A 483 19.01 -9.56 -9.81
CA TYR A 483 18.91 -10.91 -9.29
C TYR A 483 17.50 -11.17 -8.78
N ALA A 484 17.01 -12.40 -8.93
CA ALA A 484 15.67 -12.78 -8.51
C ALA A 484 15.64 -14.16 -7.85
N THR A 485 14.98 -14.27 -6.70
CA THR A 485 14.68 -15.56 -6.08
C THR A 485 13.36 -16.10 -6.60
N VAL A 486 13.33 -17.38 -6.98
CA VAL A 486 12.13 -18.03 -7.50
C VAL A 486 11.96 -19.38 -6.82
N GLY A 487 10.85 -19.55 -6.10
CA GLY A 487 10.56 -20.81 -5.44
C GLY A 487 10.19 -21.94 -6.42
N ASP A 488 10.15 -23.18 -5.95
CA ASP A 488 9.87 -24.37 -6.75
C ASP A 488 8.39 -24.51 -7.17
N ALA A 489 7.52 -23.61 -6.69
CA ALA A 489 6.08 -23.63 -6.88
C ALA A 489 5.41 -24.96 -6.47
N LYS A 490 5.92 -25.59 -5.39
CA LYS A 490 5.53 -26.93 -4.89
C LYS A 490 5.83 -28.08 -5.86
N VAL A 491 6.60 -27.84 -6.92
CA VAL A 491 7.05 -28.87 -7.85
C VAL A 491 8.54 -29.08 -7.64
N LYS A 492 8.89 -29.95 -6.69
CA LYS A 492 10.28 -30.20 -6.24
C LYS A 492 11.28 -30.44 -7.38
N ALA A 493 10.87 -31.18 -8.41
CA ALA A 493 11.69 -31.48 -9.58
C ALA A 493 12.18 -30.23 -10.34
N ASN A 494 11.45 -29.10 -10.23
CA ASN A 494 11.86 -27.85 -10.86
C ASN A 494 13.21 -27.37 -10.34
N ALA A 495 13.51 -27.55 -9.05
CA ALA A 495 14.72 -27.03 -8.43
C ALA A 495 16.00 -27.54 -9.10
N GLN A 496 16.05 -28.82 -9.45
CA GLN A 496 17.17 -29.43 -10.18
C GLN A 496 17.08 -29.23 -11.71
N ASN A 497 15.89 -29.02 -12.26
CA ASN A 497 15.71 -28.77 -13.70
C ASN A 497 16.17 -27.35 -14.08
N LYS A 498 17.31 -27.26 -14.79
CA LYS A 498 17.88 -25.98 -15.27
C LYS A 498 17.06 -25.33 -16.39
N SER A 499 16.23 -26.09 -17.10
CA SER A 499 15.31 -25.54 -18.10
C SER A 499 14.05 -24.91 -17.47
N SER A 500 13.89 -25.02 -16.16
CA SER A 500 12.86 -24.31 -15.38
C SER A 500 13.43 -23.03 -14.76
N LEU A 501 12.60 -21.99 -14.67
CA LEU A 501 12.91 -20.77 -13.91
C LEU A 501 12.66 -20.94 -12.40
N ASN A 502 11.98 -22.02 -11.98
CA ASN A 502 11.56 -22.24 -10.60
C ASN A 502 12.59 -23.03 -9.78
N GLY A 503 12.67 -22.73 -8.49
CA GLY A 503 13.67 -23.28 -7.58
C GLY A 503 15.09 -22.81 -7.93
N LYS A 504 15.23 -21.50 -8.18
CA LYS A 504 16.43 -20.84 -8.71
C LYS A 504 16.72 -19.52 -7.99
N ILE A 505 17.97 -19.11 -8.06
CA ILE A 505 18.31 -17.69 -8.12
C ILE A 505 18.66 -17.37 -9.57
N LEU A 506 18.00 -16.39 -10.15
CA LEU A 506 18.19 -15.93 -11.51
C LEU A 506 19.04 -14.65 -11.54
N ARG A 507 19.75 -14.42 -12.63
CA ARG A 507 20.50 -13.18 -12.91
C ARG A 507 20.20 -12.70 -14.32
N LEU A 508 19.77 -11.45 -14.44
CA LEU A 508 19.31 -10.84 -15.68
C LEU A 508 19.83 -9.41 -15.84
N ASN A 509 19.99 -8.96 -17.08
CA ASN A 509 20.23 -7.56 -17.37
C ASN A 509 18.96 -6.74 -17.01
N PRO A 510 19.10 -5.42 -16.76
CA PRO A 510 17.94 -4.57 -16.43
C PRO A 510 16.84 -4.55 -17.51
N ASP A 511 17.15 -4.93 -18.75
CA ASP A 511 16.19 -5.03 -19.87
C ASP A 511 15.49 -6.40 -19.96
N GLY A 512 15.84 -7.36 -19.10
CA GLY A 512 15.29 -8.72 -19.11
C GLY A 512 16.05 -9.72 -19.99
N SER A 513 17.10 -9.28 -20.69
CA SER A 513 18.00 -10.20 -21.40
C SER A 513 18.88 -10.97 -20.42
N ALA A 514 19.33 -12.16 -20.83
CA ALA A 514 20.26 -12.95 -20.03
C ALA A 514 21.70 -12.49 -20.27
N PRO A 515 22.48 -12.20 -19.21
CA PRO A 515 23.91 -11.92 -19.34
C PRO A 515 24.64 -13.11 -19.98
N SER A 516 25.48 -12.84 -20.97
CA SER A 516 26.24 -13.87 -21.70
C SER A 516 27.26 -14.62 -20.83
N ASP A 517 27.63 -14.03 -19.69
CA ASP A 517 28.52 -14.62 -18.70
C ASP A 517 27.78 -15.48 -17.66
N ASN A 518 26.46 -15.67 -17.76
CA ASN A 518 25.75 -16.59 -16.87
C ASN A 518 26.23 -18.05 -17.04
N PRO A 519 26.26 -18.85 -15.95
CA PRO A 519 26.90 -20.17 -15.95
C PRO A 519 26.30 -21.18 -16.93
N PHE A 520 25.02 -21.01 -17.28
CA PHE A 520 24.31 -21.90 -18.21
C PHE A 520 23.81 -21.15 -19.46
N TYR A 521 24.43 -20.02 -19.80
CA TYR A 521 24.05 -19.21 -20.96
C TYR A 521 24.05 -20.02 -22.27
N ALA A 522 25.09 -20.83 -22.49
CA ALA A 522 25.24 -21.65 -23.70
C ALA A 522 24.18 -22.76 -23.85
N THR A 523 23.50 -23.15 -22.76
CA THR A 523 22.40 -24.13 -22.81
C THR A 523 21.16 -23.56 -23.49
N GLY A 524 20.98 -22.24 -23.51
CA GLY A 524 19.82 -21.58 -24.10
C GLY A 524 18.53 -21.75 -23.28
N GLY A 525 17.38 -21.45 -23.90
CA GLY A 525 16.07 -21.52 -23.24
C GLY A 525 16.00 -20.68 -21.96
N ASN A 526 15.41 -21.23 -20.90
CA ASN A 526 15.39 -20.60 -19.57
C ASN A 526 16.70 -20.77 -18.79
N ALA A 527 17.50 -21.79 -19.12
CA ALA A 527 18.74 -22.09 -18.41
C ALA A 527 19.71 -20.90 -18.45
N ARG A 528 19.67 -20.10 -19.52
CA ARG A 528 20.49 -18.88 -19.66
C ARG A 528 20.32 -17.86 -18.54
N TYR A 529 19.21 -17.88 -17.80
CA TYR A 529 18.96 -16.96 -16.67
C TYR A 529 19.46 -17.50 -15.33
N VAL A 530 19.74 -18.80 -15.24
CA VAL A 530 20.04 -19.46 -13.96
C VAL A 530 21.42 -19.03 -13.46
N TRP A 531 21.45 -18.44 -12.26
CA TRP A 531 22.69 -18.14 -11.54
C TRP A 531 23.06 -19.27 -10.58
N SER A 532 22.10 -19.75 -9.79
CA SER A 532 22.20 -20.95 -8.97
C SER A 532 20.88 -21.72 -8.95
N TYR A 533 20.93 -23.00 -8.59
CA TYR A 533 19.79 -23.90 -8.63
C TYR A 533 19.78 -24.87 -7.44
N GLY A 534 18.74 -25.70 -7.34
CA GLY A 534 18.53 -26.56 -6.18
C GLY A 534 17.98 -25.78 -4.98
N HIS A 535 17.11 -24.80 -5.25
CA HIS A 535 16.43 -24.02 -4.22
C HIS A 535 14.95 -24.41 -4.10
N ARG A 536 14.40 -24.32 -2.89
CA ARG A 536 13.00 -24.54 -2.52
C ARG A 536 12.18 -23.26 -2.53
N ASN A 537 12.45 -22.33 -1.62
CA ASN A 537 11.72 -21.05 -1.49
C ASN A 537 12.60 -19.93 -0.93
N PRO A 538 13.63 -19.48 -1.67
CA PRO A 538 14.52 -18.39 -1.26
C PRO A 538 13.78 -17.04 -1.25
N GLN A 539 13.99 -16.22 -0.21
CA GLN A 539 13.28 -14.94 -0.02
C GLN A 539 14.16 -13.75 0.38
N GLY A 540 15.47 -13.96 0.49
CA GLY A 540 16.45 -12.91 0.83
C GLY A 540 17.59 -12.88 -0.18
N LEU A 541 18.09 -11.68 -0.47
CA LEU A 541 19.30 -11.45 -1.27
C LEU A 541 20.05 -10.26 -0.68
N ALA A 542 21.35 -10.40 -0.44
CA ALA A 542 22.24 -9.29 -0.07
C ALA A 542 23.67 -9.60 -0.51
N TRP A 543 24.50 -8.56 -0.60
CA TRP A 543 25.91 -8.70 -0.97
C TRP A 543 26.79 -8.24 0.18
N ASP A 544 27.87 -8.99 0.43
CA ASP A 544 28.89 -8.58 1.39
C ASP A 544 29.89 -7.57 0.79
N SER A 545 30.81 -7.08 1.61
CA SER A 545 31.84 -6.10 1.22
C SER A 545 32.73 -6.56 0.07
N HIS A 546 32.81 -7.87 -0.17
CA HIS A 546 33.58 -8.48 -1.27
C HIS A 546 32.72 -8.71 -2.53
N GLY A 547 31.47 -8.25 -2.53
CA GLY A 547 30.52 -8.45 -3.62
C GLY A 547 30.03 -9.88 -3.75
N ARG A 548 30.14 -10.72 -2.71
CA ARG A 548 29.62 -12.09 -2.73
C ARG A 548 28.14 -12.09 -2.35
N LEU A 549 27.34 -12.85 -3.09
CA LEU A 549 25.90 -12.94 -2.89
C LEU A 549 25.57 -13.89 -1.74
N TRP A 550 24.71 -13.45 -0.83
CA TRP A 550 24.10 -14.25 0.22
C TRP A 550 22.59 -14.37 -0.02
N SER A 551 21.99 -15.45 0.43
CA SER A 551 20.54 -15.70 0.33
C SER A 551 20.03 -16.47 1.54
N SER A 552 18.80 -16.20 1.97
CA SER A 552 18.12 -17.02 2.96
C SER A 552 16.91 -17.72 2.39
N GLU A 553 16.61 -18.90 2.94
CA GLU A 553 15.68 -19.83 2.32
C GLU A 553 14.89 -20.66 3.33
N PHE A 554 13.60 -20.86 3.01
CA PHE A 554 12.71 -21.73 3.78
C PHE A 554 12.90 -23.21 3.43
N GLY A 555 13.10 -24.03 4.45
CA GLY A 555 13.01 -25.50 4.39
C GLY A 555 11.58 -26.01 4.29
N GLU A 556 11.41 -27.31 4.03
CA GLU A 556 10.10 -27.98 3.95
C GLU A 556 9.60 -28.41 5.33
N SER A 557 10.44 -29.12 6.08
CA SER A 557 10.06 -29.69 7.37
C SER A 557 11.18 -29.64 8.40
N SER A 558 12.42 -29.52 7.96
CA SER A 558 13.59 -29.82 8.80
C SER A 558 14.45 -28.58 9.01
N GLN A 559 14.98 -28.01 7.92
CA GLN A 559 16.04 -27.00 8.01
C GLN A 559 15.79 -25.82 7.08
N ASP A 560 15.65 -24.63 7.67
CA ASP A 560 15.82 -23.35 6.98
C ASP A 560 17.31 -23.03 6.82
N GLU A 561 17.65 -22.18 5.87
CA GLU A 561 19.04 -21.98 5.43
C GLU A 561 19.45 -20.51 5.31
N LEU A 562 20.73 -20.25 5.56
CA LEU A 562 21.48 -19.09 5.09
C LEU A 562 22.64 -19.58 4.22
N ASN A 563 22.67 -19.13 2.98
CA ASN A 563 23.53 -19.61 1.92
C ASN A 563 24.48 -18.50 1.43
N LEU A 564 25.75 -18.87 1.23
CA LEU A 564 26.69 -18.10 0.42
C LEU A 564 26.57 -18.60 -1.03
N ILE A 565 26.03 -17.76 -1.91
CA ILE A 565 25.65 -18.10 -3.27
C ILE A 565 26.85 -18.09 -4.22
N GLN A 566 27.06 -19.22 -4.90
CA GLN A 566 28.11 -19.40 -5.89
C GLN A 566 27.53 -19.48 -7.31
N LYS A 567 28.26 -18.92 -8.27
CA LYS A 567 27.93 -19.00 -9.70
C LYS A 567 27.86 -20.46 -10.16
N GLY A 568 26.72 -20.87 -10.67
CA GLY A 568 26.45 -22.24 -11.12
C GLY A 568 26.21 -23.25 -10.01
N GLY A 569 26.13 -22.80 -8.75
CA GLY A 569 26.03 -23.66 -7.57
C GLY A 569 24.71 -24.44 -7.48
N ASN A 570 24.80 -25.67 -6.97
CA ASN A 570 23.66 -26.53 -6.63
C ASN A 570 23.46 -26.56 -5.12
N TYR A 571 22.31 -26.09 -4.64
CA TYR A 571 21.96 -26.04 -3.21
C TYR A 571 21.14 -27.25 -2.74
N GLY A 572 21.01 -28.26 -3.61
CA GLY A 572 20.66 -29.62 -3.19
C GLY A 572 19.17 -29.93 -3.09
N TRP A 573 18.29 -28.94 -3.01
CA TRP A 573 16.86 -29.21 -2.97
C TRP A 573 16.41 -29.97 -4.24
N SER A 574 15.68 -31.08 -4.17
CA SER A 574 15.01 -31.60 -2.97
C SER A 574 15.62 -32.86 -2.36
N ALA A 575 16.77 -33.33 -2.85
CA ALA A 575 17.42 -34.52 -2.31
C ALA A 575 18.15 -34.23 -0.99
N CYS A 576 18.63 -32.99 -0.83
CA CYS A 576 19.22 -32.45 0.37
C CYS A 576 18.38 -31.27 0.87
N GLU A 577 17.96 -31.30 2.14
CA GLU A 577 17.34 -30.17 2.85
C GLU A 577 18.32 -29.72 3.94
N GLY A 578 18.94 -28.56 3.76
CA GLY A 578 20.05 -28.09 4.58
C GLY A 578 21.26 -29.02 4.48
N THR A 579 21.42 -29.88 5.47
CA THR A 579 22.49 -30.88 5.54
C THR A 579 21.95 -32.31 5.73
N ILE A 580 20.66 -32.53 5.46
CA ILE A 580 19.96 -33.80 5.69
C ILE A 580 19.51 -34.38 4.34
N GLY A 581 19.71 -35.68 4.14
CA GLY A 581 19.35 -36.40 2.91
C GLY A 581 20.57 -36.74 2.05
N ASP A 582 20.39 -36.80 0.73
CA ASP A 582 21.50 -36.99 -0.21
C ASP A 582 22.06 -35.63 -0.65
N CYS A 583 23.11 -35.21 0.05
CA CYS A 583 23.79 -33.94 -0.16
C CYS A 583 25.03 -34.05 -1.05
N LYS A 584 25.24 -35.18 -1.75
CA LYS A 584 26.42 -35.39 -2.58
C LYS A 584 26.47 -34.39 -3.74
N GLY A 585 27.58 -33.67 -3.87
CA GLY A 585 27.78 -32.69 -4.95
C GLY A 585 26.95 -31.41 -4.81
N THR A 586 26.43 -31.14 -3.61
CA THR A 586 25.68 -29.92 -3.27
C THR A 586 26.54 -28.98 -2.44
N ILE A 587 26.21 -27.69 -2.45
CA ILE A 587 26.87 -26.67 -1.63
C ILE A 587 26.08 -26.55 -0.32
N ALA A 588 26.74 -26.85 0.79
CA ALA A 588 26.12 -26.77 2.10
C ALA A 588 25.82 -25.32 2.53
N PRO A 589 24.71 -25.08 3.25
CA PRO A 589 24.42 -23.78 3.83
C PRO A 589 25.46 -23.38 4.88
N LYS A 590 25.67 -22.08 5.03
CA LYS A 590 26.56 -21.52 6.06
C LYS A 590 25.91 -21.53 7.45
N LYS A 591 24.58 -21.60 7.51
CA LYS A 591 23.82 -21.83 8.72
C LYS A 591 22.50 -22.52 8.41
N THR A 592 22.11 -23.44 9.29
CA THR A 592 20.76 -23.99 9.33
C THR A 592 20.05 -23.66 10.63
N TRP A 593 18.72 -23.60 10.56
CA TRP A 593 17.81 -23.50 11.70
C TRP A 593 16.68 -24.52 11.55
N PRO A 594 16.12 -25.06 12.64
CA PRO A 594 14.83 -25.74 12.57
C PRO A 594 13.77 -24.82 11.93
N THR A 595 12.92 -25.35 11.06
CA THR A 595 11.86 -24.57 10.37
C THR A 595 10.91 -23.82 11.32
N SER A 596 10.79 -24.30 12.57
CA SER A 596 10.03 -23.67 13.64
C SER A 596 10.70 -22.44 14.26
N GLN A 597 12.00 -22.22 14.06
CA GLN A 597 12.78 -21.17 14.71
C GLN A 597 13.09 -19.98 13.81
N ALA A 598 13.05 -20.12 12.49
CA ALA A 598 13.39 -19.05 11.56
C ALA A 598 12.21 -18.69 10.65
N GLY A 599 11.95 -19.46 9.60
CA GLY A 599 11.24 -18.96 8.42
C GLY A 599 11.91 -17.70 7.88
N PRO A 600 13.18 -17.79 7.42
CA PRO A 600 13.97 -16.62 7.09
C PRO A 600 13.51 -16.01 5.76
N SER A 601 13.44 -14.68 5.72
CA SER A 601 12.85 -13.92 4.63
C SER A 601 13.83 -12.88 4.07
N GLY A 602 13.59 -11.58 4.25
CA GLY A 602 14.54 -10.56 3.81
C GLY A 602 15.87 -10.66 4.58
N ILE A 603 16.98 -10.42 3.87
CA ILE A 603 18.30 -10.23 4.47
C ILE A 603 18.90 -8.90 4.03
N GLU A 604 19.75 -8.35 4.88
CA GLU A 604 20.54 -7.15 4.60
C GLU A 604 21.95 -7.33 5.15
N ILE A 605 22.95 -6.77 4.49
CA ILE A 605 24.34 -6.80 4.96
C ILE A 605 24.83 -5.38 5.15
N VAL A 606 25.23 -5.06 6.39
CA VAL A 606 25.83 -3.77 6.73
C VAL A 606 27.18 -4.03 7.38
N ASN A 607 28.26 -3.59 6.73
CA ASN A 607 29.63 -3.77 7.20
C ASN A 607 29.94 -5.21 7.61
N ASP A 608 29.62 -6.15 6.71
CA ASP A 608 29.79 -7.59 6.89
C ASP A 608 29.06 -8.20 8.10
N TRP A 609 28.05 -7.51 8.63
CA TRP A 609 27.02 -8.10 9.47
C TRP A 609 25.79 -8.45 8.65
N ILE A 610 25.36 -9.71 8.73
CA ILE A 610 24.14 -10.22 8.11
C ILE A 610 23.00 -10.08 9.10
N TYR A 611 21.92 -9.43 8.67
CA TYR A 611 20.64 -9.37 9.37
C TYR A 611 19.61 -10.21 8.61
N VAL A 612 18.91 -11.10 9.29
CA VAL A 612 17.91 -12.00 8.69
C VAL A 612 16.58 -11.83 9.39
N ALA A 613 15.58 -11.31 8.67
CA ALA A 613 14.21 -11.19 9.16
C ALA A 613 13.53 -12.58 9.16
N ALA A 614 13.03 -13.02 10.31
CA ALA A 614 12.41 -14.33 10.46
C ALA A 614 10.91 -14.22 10.77
N VAL A 615 10.07 -14.77 9.89
CA VAL A 615 8.61 -14.71 10.05
C VAL A 615 8.08 -15.80 10.99
N THR A 616 8.62 -17.01 10.96
CA THR A 616 8.15 -18.11 11.84
C THR A 616 8.68 -17.91 13.25
N GLY A 617 9.97 -17.61 13.36
CA GLY A 617 10.65 -17.32 14.62
C GLY A 617 10.28 -15.99 15.26
N LYS A 618 9.64 -15.08 14.51
CA LYS A 618 9.21 -13.75 14.98
C LYS A 618 10.35 -12.94 15.59
N GLN A 619 11.49 -12.90 14.89
CA GLN A 619 12.72 -12.29 15.39
C GLN A 619 13.63 -11.84 14.25
N LEU A 620 14.65 -11.06 14.59
CA LEU A 620 15.74 -10.71 13.67
C LEU A 620 16.98 -11.48 14.12
N PHE A 621 17.62 -12.21 13.21
CA PHE A 621 18.93 -12.78 13.46
C PHE A 621 20.02 -11.81 13.02
N ALA A 622 21.12 -11.74 13.76
CA ALA A 622 22.31 -10.95 13.44
C ALA A 622 23.57 -11.81 13.60
N THR A 623 24.47 -11.77 12.62
CA THR A 623 25.76 -12.46 12.70
C THR A 623 26.81 -11.75 11.85
N GLN A 624 28.07 -11.87 12.22
CA GLN A 624 29.19 -11.31 11.46
C GLN A 624 29.76 -12.33 10.48
N ILE A 625 30.11 -11.89 9.27
CA ILE A 625 30.85 -12.69 8.30
C ILE A 625 32.31 -12.83 8.76
N LYS A 626 32.85 -14.05 8.68
CA LYS A 626 34.24 -14.38 9.02
C LYS A 626 34.85 -15.19 7.88
N GLY A 627 35.49 -14.50 6.93
CA GLY A 627 36.01 -15.13 5.72
C GLY A 627 34.86 -15.70 4.88
N ASP A 628 34.81 -17.01 4.69
CA ASP A 628 33.72 -17.73 4.02
C ASP A 628 32.72 -18.36 5.00
N SER A 629 32.86 -18.11 6.30
CA SER A 629 32.00 -18.59 7.38
C SER A 629 31.25 -17.44 8.06
N ILE A 630 30.46 -17.77 9.09
CA ILE A 630 29.79 -16.79 9.94
C ILE A 630 30.20 -16.96 11.40
N GLY A 631 30.10 -15.88 12.17
CA GLY A 631 30.27 -15.88 13.61
C GLY A 631 29.03 -16.39 14.35
N THR A 632 29.01 -16.11 15.65
CA THR A 632 27.88 -16.44 16.52
C THR A 632 26.62 -15.71 16.06
N VAL A 633 25.55 -16.48 15.84
CA VAL A 633 24.23 -15.94 15.48
C VAL A 633 23.53 -15.48 16.76
N SER A 634 23.16 -14.21 16.80
CA SER A 634 22.33 -13.63 17.86
C SER A 634 20.90 -13.49 17.37
N ALA A 635 19.93 -13.86 18.20
CA ALA A 635 18.52 -13.57 17.96
C ALA A 635 18.13 -12.32 18.77
N VAL A 636 17.53 -11.33 18.10
CA VAL A 636 17.19 -10.04 18.71
C VAL A 636 15.75 -9.64 18.38
N PHE A 637 15.16 -8.82 19.25
CA PHE A 637 13.76 -8.36 19.16
C PHE A 637 12.71 -9.48 19.10
N SER A 638 13.01 -10.64 19.69
CA SER A 638 12.12 -11.81 19.67
C SER A 638 10.72 -11.47 20.18
N GLY A 639 9.72 -11.73 19.35
CA GLY A 639 8.31 -11.48 19.60
C GLY A 639 7.85 -10.02 19.52
N ARG A 640 8.77 -9.04 19.49
CA ARG A 640 8.43 -7.62 19.70
C ARG A 640 7.41 -7.06 18.70
N TRP A 641 7.56 -7.41 17.43
CA TRP A 641 6.64 -7.00 16.35
C TRP A 641 6.03 -8.20 15.62
N GLY A 642 6.18 -9.40 16.21
CA GLY A 642 5.78 -10.65 15.59
C GLY A 642 6.62 -11.01 14.35
N ARG A 643 5.95 -11.37 13.25
CA ARG A 643 6.54 -11.96 12.04
C ARG A 643 7.33 -10.89 11.27
N LEU A 644 8.66 -10.98 11.20
CA LEU A 644 9.48 -9.99 10.48
C LEU A 644 9.75 -10.44 9.04
N ARG A 645 9.54 -9.56 8.06
CA ARG A 645 9.48 -9.88 6.62
C ARG A 645 10.62 -9.32 5.77
N SER A 646 10.98 -8.06 6.00
CA SER A 646 12.06 -7.39 5.27
C SER A 646 12.97 -6.68 6.25
N VAL A 647 14.25 -6.62 5.93
CA VAL A 647 15.24 -5.76 6.56
C VAL A 647 16.01 -5.07 5.42
N THR A 648 16.24 -3.76 5.54
CA THR A 648 16.86 -2.96 4.47
C THR A 648 17.69 -1.84 5.06
N LYS A 649 18.91 -1.63 4.55
CA LYS A 649 19.79 -0.53 4.95
C LYS A 649 19.18 0.78 4.52
N THR A 650 19.08 1.73 5.44
CA THR A 650 18.59 3.08 5.17
C THR A 650 19.73 3.96 4.63
N PRO A 651 19.42 5.06 3.92
CA PRO A 651 20.44 5.98 3.41
C PRO A 651 21.32 6.63 4.50
N ASP A 652 20.80 6.77 5.72
CA ASP A 652 21.54 7.27 6.90
C ASP A 652 22.33 6.18 7.63
N GLY A 653 22.41 4.95 7.09
CA GLY A 653 23.23 3.87 7.64
C GLY A 653 22.60 3.09 8.79
N HIS A 654 21.30 3.24 9.01
CA HIS A 654 20.47 2.45 9.92
C HIS A 654 19.82 1.27 9.18
N LEU A 655 18.87 0.59 9.84
CA LEU A 655 18.03 -0.45 9.24
C LEU A 655 16.57 -0.09 9.37
N TRP A 656 15.79 -0.35 8.32
CA TRP A 656 14.34 -0.49 8.42
C TRP A 656 13.95 -1.96 8.41
N VAL A 657 12.99 -2.31 9.24
CA VAL A 657 12.42 -3.65 9.34
C VAL A 657 10.91 -3.60 9.17
N THR A 658 10.34 -4.53 8.40
CA THR A 658 8.88 -4.67 8.23
C THR A 658 8.33 -5.92 8.91
N SER A 659 7.08 -5.87 9.38
CA SER A 659 6.35 -7.04 9.90
C SER A 659 5.15 -7.46 9.04
N THR A 660 4.73 -8.73 9.14
CA THR A 660 3.59 -9.34 8.42
C THR A 660 2.83 -10.38 9.27
N ASN A 661 2.16 -9.94 10.34
CA ASN A 661 1.53 -10.76 11.39
C ASN A 661 0.30 -11.58 10.97
N ASN A 662 -0.34 -11.23 9.84
CA ASN A 662 -1.59 -11.83 9.37
C ASN A 662 -1.50 -12.30 7.90
N ASP A 663 -0.34 -12.85 7.50
CA ASP A 663 0.00 -13.10 6.09
C ASP A 663 -0.21 -14.53 5.58
N LYS A 664 -0.69 -15.45 6.42
CA LYS A 664 -0.65 -16.90 6.13
C LYS A 664 -1.68 -17.38 5.10
N LEU A 665 -2.85 -16.76 5.03
CA LEU A 665 -3.98 -17.24 4.21
C LEU A 665 -4.22 -16.38 2.95
N GLY A 666 -3.38 -15.38 2.72
CA GLY A 666 -3.67 -14.30 1.77
C GLY A 666 -4.82 -13.40 2.23
N GLY A 667 -5.05 -12.30 1.51
CA GLY A 667 -6.08 -11.31 1.79
C GLY A 667 -5.58 -10.17 2.70
N THR A 668 -6.20 -9.00 2.59
CA THR A 668 -5.91 -7.85 3.45
C THR A 668 -6.36 -8.16 4.88
N PRO A 669 -5.45 -8.11 5.88
CA PRO A 669 -5.79 -8.19 7.30
C PRO A 669 -6.91 -7.24 7.75
N ASP A 670 -7.83 -7.73 8.58
CA ASP A 670 -8.88 -6.91 9.22
C ASP A 670 -8.31 -5.98 10.31
N THR A 671 -7.11 -6.27 10.81
CA THR A 671 -6.39 -5.46 11.81
C THR A 671 -5.01 -5.06 11.27
N ILE A 672 -4.73 -3.75 11.25
CA ILE A 672 -3.43 -3.20 10.85
C ILE A 672 -2.49 -3.21 12.06
N ASP A 673 -1.85 -4.36 12.30
CA ASP A 673 -0.84 -4.55 13.35
C ASP A 673 0.61 -4.60 12.82
N ASN A 674 0.79 -4.38 11.52
CA ASN A 674 2.10 -4.42 10.87
C ASN A 674 2.80 -3.06 10.90
N VAL A 675 4.12 -3.10 11.02
CA VAL A 675 4.97 -1.92 11.24
C VAL A 675 6.11 -1.85 10.23
N VAL A 676 6.56 -0.63 10.00
CA VAL A 676 7.92 -0.31 9.60
C VAL A 676 8.59 0.35 10.81
N VAL A 677 9.73 -0.18 11.24
CA VAL A 677 10.50 0.36 12.37
C VAL A 677 11.94 0.61 11.96
N GLN A 678 12.56 1.61 12.57
CA GLN A 678 13.97 1.90 12.42
C GLN A 678 14.77 1.29 13.57
N LEU A 679 15.88 0.66 13.22
CA LEU A 679 16.88 0.16 14.16
C LEU A 679 18.20 0.89 13.91
N LYS A 680 18.89 1.30 14.98
CA LYS A 680 20.15 2.04 14.92
C LYS A 680 21.32 1.24 15.49
N PHE A 681 22.49 1.43 14.91
CA PHE A 681 23.73 0.83 15.40
C PHE A 681 24.38 1.68 16.51
N PRO A 682 25.07 1.05 17.49
CA PRO A 682 25.84 1.78 18.49
C PRO A 682 26.97 2.56 17.82
N GLY A 683 27.00 3.90 17.98
CA GLY A 683 28.08 4.74 17.45
C GLY A 683 27.79 5.42 16.10
N ALA A 684 26.59 5.28 15.55
CA ALA A 684 26.09 6.21 14.54
C ALA A 684 25.80 7.57 15.20
N ALA A 685 26.86 8.32 15.53
CA ALA A 685 26.73 9.67 16.01
C ALA A 685 26.16 10.53 14.87
N LEU A 686 25.02 11.18 15.14
CA LEU A 686 24.61 12.37 14.41
C LEU A 686 25.74 13.40 14.62
N ALA A 687 26.64 13.54 13.65
CA ALA A 687 27.61 14.62 13.64
C ALA A 687 26.84 15.91 13.37
N GLY A 688 26.66 16.71 14.43
CA GLY A 688 25.99 18.01 14.41
C GLY A 688 26.75 19.10 13.69
#